data_AF-A0A661NJW6-F1
#
_entry.id   AF-A0A661NJW6-F1
#
_cell.length_a   1.000
_cell.length_b   1.000
_cell.length_c   1.000
_cell.angle_alpha   90.00
_cell.angle_beta   90.00
_cell.angle_gamma   90.00
#
_symmetry.space_group_name_H-M   'P 1'
#
loop_
_entity.id
_entity.type
_entity.pdbx_description
1 polymer ?
#
loop_
_entity_poly.entity_id
_entity_poly.type
_entity_poly.pdbx_seq_one_letter_code
_entity_poly.pdbx_strand_id
1 'polypeptide(L)'
;MNARDDGEREGETQEPAYTGPVGKTRREQVHVTIPGGHLRSIPIYVAVDVKSDPGLKEAALGGALHRFEGGEELAVPFVYHDPDARKLALVIPEALRHRELLERARFLERLATDTDHEIPPYVREAAVVIGAQELLAYVEREAPQDASKVAEEAAEAAGALAIRESELDGRNEKLSEREERLHTRAEDVTRREDEVRTAVEMFEVQQRDLEVQQEELARRLDKLQQRERELAERAKAQPRRLSSAPPPPPPAAVEEAEDDDIEELDEIEAIATNTAVIRAEDVEMVDDDDEDDDRSIGEVAEADDDSDVGDGVEVDDDDEIEELDESDMMSEDVTGITPAPQAPEPDPEPDDPQIVQSGSYPRAAVTPPEAFLADRQIEMVAKCEEAVWLFARLDEGREDAYRGGAELLVQLVVVKGYPVVVLALVENRDEGRPFVRRVVLDPRDADDRSILETLRADFEATVALFGPSGRFERTVEVAAPRRVNVAMILKRASLAEEKGAQIDAAMAKERALAVPPPIKDKDHPFLEEVEAVHSAAEAANALAQLVVWTTSEKLDTALLVLSIPRDLVDTATRQILANAVDRGLALTPELTTRALAVGVSPDEGALVTRQLERFRETTADEDFGGLSSEDVADNWEQLLEAASENEIAVDGVTHERAWSAIRKVRGDATGEHAGLAEVDVAKLPDMGKPELAMLLDHPNHRLGAALELCKREDPEMLQSLYKAVRKMPRAEVVQIVPRIVEYGESSGDALIDGLSARKTFVRQASALGLGEVGLRRAIVPLAHILLSEESEVWQEVARVLGSFGRSAFRQVTRLLKDPKGRDDRLKVTLGHLANHGCEDKVEALSKESDKATAVIALEAMTLRHDLKHLEQEILGERDPSESNPVLDFSRRFYQELKGMAPEGDLDASSKPSLDGENESIVS
;
A
#
# COMPACT_ATOMS: atom_id res chain seq x y z
N MET A 1 21.72 63.79 -0.53
CA MET A 1 23.09 63.72 -1.10
C MET A 1 23.38 62.25 -1.34
N ASN A 2 23.64 61.75 -2.55
CA ASN A 2 23.66 62.37 -3.90
C ASN A 2 22.90 61.43 -4.87
N ALA A 3 22.20 61.94 -5.89
CA ALA A 3 22.61 61.85 -7.31
C ALA A 3 23.36 60.54 -7.64
N ARG A 4 22.73 59.59 -8.35
CA ARG A 4 22.64 59.56 -9.84
C ARG A 4 23.99 59.69 -10.53
N ASP A 5 24.38 58.61 -11.19
CA ASP A 5 25.30 58.61 -12.33
C ASP A 5 24.73 57.62 -13.35
N ASP A 6 23.97 58.12 -14.33
CA ASP A 6 23.28 57.31 -15.33
C ASP A 6 24.28 56.94 -16.44
N GLY A 7 25.05 55.86 -16.21
CA GLY A 7 26.13 55.42 -17.09
C GLY A 7 25.66 54.61 -18.30
N GLU A 8 25.71 55.21 -19.49
CA GLU A 8 25.32 54.61 -20.78
C GLU A 8 26.02 53.25 -21.05
N ARG A 9 25.21 52.21 -21.28
CA ARG A 9 25.64 50.97 -21.96
C ARG A 9 24.57 50.47 -22.92
N GLU A 10 24.39 51.20 -24.03
CA GLU A 10 23.94 50.56 -25.27
C GLU A 10 25.02 49.57 -25.71
N GLY A 11 24.80 48.30 -25.42
CA GLY A 11 25.64 47.19 -25.86
C GLY A 11 24.82 45.92 -25.74
N GLU A 12 24.51 45.31 -26.89
CA GLU A 12 23.85 44.00 -26.93
C GLU A 12 24.65 43.01 -26.08
N THR A 13 24.08 42.54 -24.97
CA THR A 13 24.65 41.46 -24.18
C THR A 13 24.42 40.14 -24.90
N GLN A 14 25.13 39.98 -26.02
CA GLN A 14 25.21 38.75 -26.77
C GLN A 14 25.75 37.65 -25.85
N GLU A 15 24.94 36.60 -25.66
CA GLU A 15 25.26 35.49 -24.74
C GLU A 15 26.65 34.93 -25.00
N PRO A 16 27.44 34.61 -23.95
CA PRO A 16 28.76 34.03 -24.12
C PRO A 16 28.64 32.67 -24.82
N ALA A 17 29.52 32.42 -25.80
CA ALA A 17 29.64 31.10 -26.41
C ALA A 17 30.26 30.12 -25.41
N TYR A 18 29.69 28.92 -25.28
CA TYR A 18 30.16 27.91 -24.34
C TYR A 18 31.60 27.47 -24.66
N THR A 19 32.43 27.34 -23.64
CA THR A 19 33.84 26.96 -23.78
C THR A 19 34.24 25.72 -22.98
N GLY A 20 33.30 25.02 -22.35
CA GLY A 20 33.61 23.83 -21.54
C GLY A 20 33.99 22.57 -22.35
N PRO A 21 34.53 21.53 -21.68
CA PRO A 21 35.03 20.31 -22.32
C PRO A 21 33.95 19.42 -22.95
N VAL A 22 32.66 19.65 -22.66
CA VAL A 22 31.55 18.92 -23.29
C VAL A 22 31.39 19.31 -24.76
N GLY A 23 31.58 20.61 -25.08
CA GLY A 23 31.40 21.19 -26.42
C GLY A 23 32.68 21.37 -27.24
N LYS A 24 33.83 20.87 -26.77
CA LYS A 24 35.13 20.92 -27.49
C LYS A 24 35.37 19.61 -28.25
N THR A 25 35.97 19.67 -29.45
CA THR A 25 36.31 18.47 -30.23
C THR A 25 37.12 17.47 -29.41
N ARG A 26 36.63 16.23 -29.29
CA ARG A 26 37.32 15.16 -28.56
C ARG A 26 37.29 13.85 -29.33
N ARG A 27 38.45 13.17 -29.34
CA ARG A 27 38.63 11.82 -29.89
C ARG A 27 38.88 10.84 -28.77
N GLU A 28 38.32 9.64 -28.89
CA GLU A 28 38.52 8.52 -27.98
C GLU A 28 38.93 7.27 -28.79
N GLN A 29 39.60 6.31 -28.16
CA GLN A 29 40.09 5.08 -28.81
C GLN A 29 39.20 3.91 -28.42
N VAL A 30 38.52 3.30 -29.38
CA VAL A 30 37.65 2.14 -29.15
C VAL A 30 38.27 0.90 -29.79
N HIS A 31 38.19 -0.23 -29.09
CA HIS A 31 38.54 -1.54 -29.64
C HIS A 31 37.34 -2.15 -30.36
N VAL A 32 37.48 -2.43 -31.65
CA VAL A 32 36.45 -3.04 -32.49
C VAL A 32 36.94 -4.42 -32.95
N THR A 33 36.10 -5.44 -32.82
CA THR A 33 36.38 -6.78 -33.35
C THR A 33 36.16 -6.78 -34.85
N ILE A 34 37.23 -6.94 -35.64
CA ILE A 34 37.11 -7.05 -37.11
C ILE A 34 36.72 -8.48 -37.53
N PRO A 35 36.12 -8.68 -38.72
CA PRO A 35 35.86 -10.00 -39.28
C PRO A 35 37.12 -10.87 -39.29
N GLY A 36 37.11 -11.95 -38.49
CA GLY A 36 38.29 -12.75 -38.15
C GLY A 36 38.63 -12.81 -36.64
N GLY A 37 37.94 -12.04 -35.80
CA GLY A 37 38.02 -12.17 -34.33
C GLY A 37 39.20 -11.46 -33.68
N HIS A 38 39.91 -10.59 -34.40
CA HIS A 38 40.97 -9.75 -33.85
C HIS A 38 40.42 -8.38 -33.42
N LEU A 39 40.93 -7.82 -32.32
CA LEU A 39 40.62 -6.47 -31.88
C LEU A 39 41.50 -5.44 -32.61
N ARG A 40 40.88 -4.41 -33.17
CA ARG A 40 41.52 -3.24 -33.79
C ARG A 40 41.16 -1.99 -33.01
N SER A 41 42.15 -1.23 -32.55
CA SER A 41 41.90 0.12 -32.01
C SER A 41 41.59 1.08 -33.15
N ILE A 42 40.51 1.85 -33.01
CA ILE A 42 40.06 2.86 -33.99
C ILE A 42 39.76 4.16 -33.24
N PRO A 43 40.29 5.32 -33.69
CA PRO A 43 39.91 6.62 -33.14
C PRO A 43 38.51 7.02 -33.61
N ILE A 44 37.62 7.32 -32.68
CA ILE A 44 36.28 7.87 -32.91
C ILE A 44 36.20 9.32 -32.43
N TYR A 45 35.26 10.10 -32.96
CA TYR A 45 34.88 11.40 -32.38
C TYR A 45 33.69 11.23 -31.44
N VAL A 46 33.73 11.86 -30.28
CA VAL A 46 32.63 11.87 -29.28
C VAL A 46 32.11 13.28 -28.99
N ALA A 47 32.84 14.29 -29.47
CA ALA A 47 32.43 15.68 -29.54
C ALA A 47 33.11 16.32 -30.75
N VAL A 48 32.43 17.26 -31.42
CA VAL A 48 32.90 18.01 -32.58
C VAL A 48 32.54 19.48 -32.38
N ASP A 49 33.56 20.32 -32.21
CA ASP A 49 33.47 21.79 -32.28
C ASP A 49 33.77 22.20 -33.72
N VAL A 50 32.74 22.63 -34.47
CA VAL A 50 32.93 23.00 -35.89
C VAL A 50 33.59 24.36 -36.09
N LYS A 51 33.83 25.14 -35.02
CA LYS A 51 34.65 26.36 -35.07
C LYS A 51 36.13 26.05 -34.90
N SER A 52 36.47 25.09 -34.04
CA SER A 52 37.84 24.57 -33.88
C SER A 52 38.25 23.63 -35.03
N ASP A 53 37.36 22.75 -35.47
CA ASP A 53 37.61 21.73 -36.50
C ASP A 53 36.57 21.80 -37.64
N PRO A 54 36.53 22.89 -38.44
CA PRO A 54 35.51 23.10 -39.48
C PRO A 54 35.47 22.00 -40.56
N GLY A 55 36.59 21.31 -40.79
CA GLY A 55 36.65 20.15 -41.70
C GLY A 55 35.85 18.92 -41.25
N LEU A 56 35.33 18.91 -40.02
CA LEU A 56 34.45 17.85 -39.52
C LEU A 56 32.95 18.17 -39.71
N LYS A 57 32.60 19.42 -40.06
CA LYS A 57 31.19 19.85 -40.19
C LYS A 57 30.45 19.06 -41.27
N GLU A 58 31.05 18.90 -42.45
CA GLU A 58 30.48 18.11 -43.55
C GLU A 58 30.37 16.62 -43.20
N ALA A 59 31.34 16.06 -42.47
CA ALA A 59 31.33 14.66 -42.06
C ALA A 59 30.27 14.34 -40.99
N ALA A 60 30.03 15.27 -40.06
CA ALA A 60 28.97 15.16 -39.06
C ALA A 60 27.58 15.31 -39.69
N LEU A 61 27.35 16.37 -40.47
CA LEU A 61 26.06 16.63 -41.14
C LEU A 61 25.73 15.59 -42.21
N GLY A 62 26.74 14.99 -42.84
CA GLY A 62 26.59 13.97 -43.88
C GLY A 62 26.51 12.52 -43.39
N GLY A 63 26.53 12.25 -42.08
CA GLY A 63 26.50 10.87 -41.56
C GLY A 63 27.73 10.04 -41.96
N ALA A 64 28.90 10.66 -42.03
CA ALA A 64 30.16 10.05 -42.43
C ALA A 64 31.24 10.04 -41.32
N LEU A 65 31.00 10.72 -40.19
CA LEU A 65 31.94 10.93 -39.09
C LEU A 65 32.54 9.63 -38.50
N HIS A 66 31.78 8.53 -38.52
CA HIS A 66 32.16 7.20 -38.01
C HIS A 66 32.11 6.11 -39.09
N ARG A 67 32.25 6.49 -40.37
CA ARG A 67 32.30 5.58 -41.52
C ARG A 67 33.75 5.42 -41.98
N PHE A 68 34.24 4.18 -42.01
CA PHE A 68 35.65 3.87 -42.25
C PHE A 68 35.91 3.35 -43.67
N GLU A 69 37.17 3.37 -44.12
CA GLU A 69 37.58 3.02 -45.49
C GLU A 69 37.19 1.60 -45.94
N GLY A 70 36.87 0.70 -45.01
CA GLY A 70 36.35 -0.64 -45.30
C GLY A 70 34.84 -0.71 -45.59
N GLY A 71 34.12 0.41 -45.49
CA GLY A 71 32.65 0.46 -45.57
C GLY A 71 31.94 0.21 -44.23
N GLU A 72 32.68 -0.20 -43.20
CA GLU A 72 32.22 -0.37 -41.82
C GLU A 72 31.78 0.99 -41.23
N GLU A 73 30.68 1.00 -40.48
CA GLU A 73 30.11 2.17 -39.81
C GLU A 73 29.85 1.83 -38.34
N LEU A 74 30.30 2.69 -37.42
CA LEU A 74 30.09 2.50 -35.99
C LEU A 74 29.00 3.43 -35.47
N ALA A 75 27.97 2.86 -34.84
CA ALA A 75 26.97 3.62 -34.11
C ALA A 75 27.57 4.20 -32.82
N VAL A 76 28.03 5.46 -32.88
CA VAL A 76 28.64 6.19 -31.77
C VAL A 76 27.87 7.50 -31.52
N PRO A 77 27.27 7.68 -30.33
CA PRO A 77 26.71 8.98 -29.93
C PRO A 77 27.80 10.04 -29.80
N PHE A 78 27.54 11.25 -30.27
CA PHE A 78 28.51 12.35 -30.20
C PHE A 78 27.85 13.71 -30.00
N VAL A 79 28.57 14.65 -29.38
CA VAL A 79 28.12 16.05 -29.26
C VAL A 79 28.50 16.82 -30.52
N TYR A 80 27.54 17.46 -31.18
CA TYR A 80 27.79 18.50 -32.19
C TYR A 80 27.70 19.87 -31.52
N HIS A 81 28.71 20.72 -31.73
CA HIS A 81 28.71 22.09 -31.23
C HIS A 81 29.17 23.08 -32.31
N ASP A 82 28.35 24.10 -32.55
CA ASP A 82 28.66 25.28 -33.36
C ASP A 82 28.58 26.53 -32.46
N PRO A 83 29.73 26.98 -31.90
CA PRO A 83 29.76 28.12 -30.99
C PRO A 83 29.36 29.45 -31.63
N ASP A 84 29.52 29.59 -32.95
CA ASP A 84 29.18 30.83 -33.68
C ASP A 84 27.69 30.89 -34.04
N ALA A 85 27.06 29.73 -34.28
CA ALA A 85 25.61 29.62 -34.45
C ALA A 85 24.82 29.49 -33.13
N ARG A 86 25.51 29.40 -31.96
CA ARG A 86 24.94 29.04 -30.65
C ARG A 86 24.07 27.77 -30.70
N LYS A 87 24.62 26.70 -31.27
CA LYS A 87 23.92 25.40 -31.39
C LYS A 87 24.74 24.28 -30.78
N LEU A 88 24.15 23.54 -29.85
CA LEU A 88 24.73 22.33 -29.30
C LEU A 88 23.65 21.24 -29.27
N ALA A 89 23.98 20.07 -29.82
CA ALA A 89 23.09 18.92 -29.85
C ALA A 89 23.82 17.62 -29.49
N LEU A 90 23.14 16.74 -28.76
CA LEU A 90 23.53 15.35 -28.60
C LEU A 90 22.99 14.56 -29.79
N VAL A 91 23.90 14.05 -30.62
CA VAL A 91 23.57 13.30 -31.84
C VAL A 91 23.62 11.82 -31.52
N ILE A 92 22.47 11.15 -31.63
CA ILE A 92 22.33 9.71 -31.36
C ILE A 92 22.10 8.99 -32.70
N PRO A 93 22.92 7.98 -33.06
CA PRO A 93 22.71 7.19 -34.27
C PRO A 93 21.34 6.50 -34.28
N GLU A 94 20.74 6.34 -35.47
CA GLU A 94 19.44 5.67 -35.68
C GLU A 94 19.35 4.31 -34.95
N ALA A 95 20.41 3.49 -35.05
CA ALA A 95 20.51 2.18 -34.41
C ALA A 95 20.50 2.21 -32.86
N LEU A 96 20.67 3.39 -32.25
CA LEU A 96 20.69 3.59 -30.80
C LEU A 96 19.52 4.47 -30.31
N ARG A 97 18.46 4.68 -31.11
CA ARG A 97 17.24 5.41 -30.69
C ARG A 97 16.70 4.93 -29.33
N HIS A 98 16.70 3.62 -29.10
CA HIS A 98 16.27 3.00 -27.83
C HIS A 98 17.11 3.39 -26.59
N ARG A 99 18.24 4.10 -26.76
CA ARG A 99 19.11 4.57 -25.67
C ARG A 99 18.98 6.08 -25.42
N GLU A 100 18.02 6.77 -26.03
CA GLU A 100 17.94 8.24 -26.00
C GLU A 100 18.07 8.82 -24.58
N LEU A 101 17.21 8.36 -23.66
CA LEU A 101 17.19 8.82 -22.27
C LEU A 101 18.50 8.52 -21.54
N LEU A 102 19.12 7.36 -21.79
CA LEU A 102 20.35 6.93 -21.14
C LEU A 102 21.57 7.75 -21.60
N GLU A 103 21.70 8.02 -22.89
CA GLU A 103 22.80 8.87 -23.39
C GLU A 103 22.53 10.36 -23.09
N ARG A 104 21.26 10.79 -22.99
CA ARG A 104 20.87 12.12 -22.50
C ARG A 104 21.22 12.32 -21.02
N ALA A 105 20.97 11.33 -20.17
CA ALA A 105 21.39 11.35 -18.76
C ALA A 105 22.91 11.49 -18.64
N ARG A 106 23.68 10.66 -19.35
CA ARG A 106 25.16 10.73 -19.41
C ARG A 106 25.69 12.07 -19.94
N PHE A 107 24.97 12.70 -20.86
CA PHE A 107 25.30 14.04 -21.34
C PHE A 107 25.08 15.10 -20.25
N LEU A 108 23.97 15.02 -19.51
CA LEU A 108 23.64 15.92 -18.40
C LEU A 108 24.61 15.73 -17.21
N GLU A 109 24.95 14.50 -16.83
CA GLU A 109 26.00 14.20 -15.84
C GLU A 109 27.32 14.88 -16.22
N ARG A 110 27.76 14.70 -17.47
CA ARG A 110 28.99 15.31 -17.99
C ARG A 110 28.95 16.83 -18.03
N LEU A 111 27.77 17.44 -18.17
CA LEU A 111 27.58 18.88 -18.12
C LEU A 111 27.56 19.39 -16.67
N ALA A 112 26.92 18.65 -15.75
CA ALA A 112 26.91 18.95 -14.32
C ALA A 112 28.30 18.84 -13.67
N THR A 113 29.19 17.99 -14.19
CA THR A 113 30.59 17.92 -13.76
C THR A 113 31.48 19.08 -14.23
N ASP A 114 30.98 19.99 -15.08
CA ASP A 114 31.74 21.15 -15.59
C ASP A 114 31.49 22.40 -14.74
N THR A 115 32.08 22.45 -13.54
CA THR A 115 31.95 23.60 -12.62
C THR A 115 32.85 24.80 -12.98
N ASP A 116 33.75 24.63 -13.96
CA ASP A 116 34.80 25.62 -14.28
C ASP A 116 34.41 26.60 -15.39
N HIS A 117 33.30 26.35 -16.11
CA HIS A 117 32.84 27.15 -17.24
C HIS A 117 31.36 27.55 -17.09
N GLU A 118 31.03 28.76 -17.49
CA GLU A 118 29.63 29.23 -17.57
C GLU A 118 28.86 28.45 -18.66
N ILE A 119 27.67 27.95 -18.32
CA ILE A 119 26.81 27.15 -19.20
C ILE A 119 25.69 28.05 -19.77
N PRO A 120 25.71 28.42 -21.05
CA PRO A 120 24.69 29.28 -21.64
C PRO A 120 23.34 28.55 -21.83
N PRO A 121 22.22 29.28 -21.98
CA PRO A 121 20.89 28.68 -22.15
C PRO A 121 20.83 27.65 -23.29
N TYR A 122 21.45 27.94 -24.44
CA TYR A 122 21.48 27.03 -25.60
C TYR A 122 22.22 25.69 -25.35
N VAL A 123 22.99 25.58 -24.26
CA VAL A 123 23.66 24.34 -23.83
C VAL A 123 22.89 23.65 -22.71
N ARG A 124 22.27 24.41 -21.80
CA ARG A 124 21.30 23.89 -20.82
C ARG A 124 20.11 23.21 -21.52
N GLU A 125 19.63 23.82 -22.60
CA GLU A 125 18.51 23.36 -23.44
C GLU A 125 18.99 22.67 -24.73
N ALA A 126 20.18 22.05 -24.68
CA ALA A 126 20.75 21.33 -25.81
C ALA A 126 19.81 20.22 -26.31
N ALA A 127 19.52 20.23 -27.61
CA ALA A 127 18.61 19.26 -28.21
C ALA A 127 19.26 17.87 -28.31
N VAL A 128 18.47 16.82 -28.12
CA VAL A 128 18.82 15.48 -28.61
C VAL A 128 18.27 15.35 -30.03
N VAL A 129 19.06 14.80 -30.95
CA VAL A 129 18.68 14.61 -32.37
C VAL A 129 19.10 13.21 -32.83
N ILE A 130 18.23 12.57 -33.61
CA ILE A 130 18.42 11.18 -34.04
C ILE A 130 18.91 11.16 -35.49
N GLY A 131 20.12 10.67 -35.67
CA GLY A 131 20.80 10.58 -36.96
C GLY A 131 21.21 11.94 -37.55
N ALA A 132 21.82 11.88 -38.74
CA ALA A 132 22.36 13.05 -39.43
C ALA A 132 21.29 13.96 -40.05
N GLN A 133 20.11 13.43 -40.39
CA GLN A 133 19.03 14.20 -41.01
C GLN A 133 18.38 15.18 -40.02
N GLU A 134 18.10 14.73 -38.79
CA GLU A 134 17.58 15.62 -37.74
C GLU A 134 18.63 16.64 -37.28
N LEU A 135 19.91 16.25 -37.20
CA LEU A 135 21.01 17.18 -36.94
C LEU A 135 21.07 18.29 -38.00
N LEU A 136 20.93 17.95 -39.29
CA LEU A 136 20.91 18.92 -40.38
C LEU A 136 19.71 19.87 -40.24
N ALA A 137 18.51 19.34 -40.00
CA ALA A 137 17.31 20.16 -39.78
C ALA A 137 17.41 21.07 -38.53
N TYR A 138 18.04 20.59 -37.45
CA TYR A 138 18.33 21.38 -36.25
C TYR A 138 19.34 22.50 -36.55
N VAL A 139 20.38 22.24 -37.34
CA VAL A 139 21.38 23.25 -37.74
C VAL A 139 20.79 24.28 -38.71
N GLU A 140 19.85 23.91 -39.59
CA GLU A 140 19.18 24.82 -40.53
C GLU A 140 18.03 25.66 -39.90
N ARG A 141 17.41 25.20 -38.80
CA ARG A 141 16.33 25.94 -38.12
C ARG A 141 16.78 27.32 -37.61
N GLU A 142 16.22 28.41 -38.13
CA GLU A 142 16.47 29.76 -37.58
C GLU A 142 15.94 29.89 -36.15
N ALA A 143 16.57 30.78 -35.36
CA ALA A 143 16.13 31.05 -33.99
C ALA A 143 14.77 31.79 -33.96
N PRO A 144 13.86 31.47 -33.02
CA PRO A 144 12.55 32.10 -32.95
C PRO A 144 12.66 33.60 -32.64
N GLN A 145 12.06 34.44 -33.50
CA GLN A 145 12.21 35.90 -33.42
C GLN A 145 11.32 36.56 -32.34
N ASP A 146 10.34 35.85 -31.79
CA ASP A 146 9.36 36.36 -30.80
C ASP A 146 9.73 36.05 -29.33
N ALA A 147 10.98 36.30 -28.95
CA ALA A 147 11.43 36.17 -27.54
C ALA A 147 10.58 37.03 -26.56
N SER A 148 9.94 38.09 -27.06
CA SER A 148 9.05 38.97 -26.28
C SER A 148 7.85 38.25 -25.67
N LYS A 149 7.31 37.20 -26.31
CA LYS A 149 6.14 36.47 -25.78
C LYS A 149 6.52 35.46 -24.71
N VAL A 150 7.60 34.72 -24.94
CA VAL A 150 8.11 33.74 -23.97
C VAL A 150 8.54 34.45 -22.68
N ALA A 151 9.08 35.67 -22.78
CA ALA A 151 9.38 36.51 -21.62
C ALA A 151 8.13 37.02 -20.87
N GLU A 152 7.02 37.23 -21.56
CA GLU A 152 5.75 37.70 -20.97
C GLU A 152 5.03 36.53 -20.26
N GLU A 153 4.94 35.36 -20.91
CA GLU A 153 4.41 34.12 -20.31
C GLU A 153 5.28 33.62 -19.14
N ALA A 154 6.62 33.74 -19.23
CA ALA A 154 7.52 33.43 -18.12
C ALA A 154 7.41 34.42 -16.94
N ALA A 155 7.04 35.68 -17.19
CA ALA A 155 6.82 36.66 -16.13
C ALA A 155 5.51 36.40 -15.37
N GLU A 156 4.43 36.00 -16.06
CA GLU A 156 3.21 35.51 -15.40
C GLU A 156 3.47 34.21 -14.62
N ALA A 157 4.21 33.26 -15.18
CA ALA A 157 4.58 32.01 -14.49
C ALA A 157 5.45 32.27 -13.24
N ALA A 158 6.41 33.19 -13.30
CA ALA A 158 7.21 33.59 -12.14
C ALA A 158 6.36 34.30 -11.06
N GLY A 159 5.36 35.09 -11.47
CA GLY A 159 4.40 35.69 -10.54
C GLY A 159 3.53 34.65 -9.83
N ALA A 160 3.05 33.63 -10.55
CA ALA A 160 2.28 32.52 -9.99
C ALA A 160 3.12 31.65 -9.03
N LEU A 161 4.39 31.38 -9.38
CA LEU A 161 5.32 30.65 -8.52
C LEU A 161 5.61 31.40 -7.21
N ALA A 162 5.85 32.71 -7.26
CA ALA A 162 6.10 33.51 -6.06
C ALA A 162 4.89 33.58 -5.10
N ILE A 163 3.67 33.46 -5.62
CA ILE A 163 2.46 33.33 -4.79
C ILE A 163 2.43 31.95 -4.12
N ARG A 164 2.62 30.86 -4.88
CA ARG A 164 2.59 29.49 -4.33
C ARG A 164 3.76 29.20 -3.39
N GLU A 165 4.92 29.84 -3.59
CA GLU A 165 6.06 29.83 -2.65
C GLU A 165 5.68 30.47 -1.31
N SER A 166 5.01 31.64 -1.32
CA SER A 166 4.50 32.27 -0.10
C SER A 166 3.36 31.49 0.57
N GLU A 167 2.57 30.71 -0.17
CA GLU A 167 1.55 29.82 0.38
C GLU A 167 2.18 28.58 1.02
N LEU A 168 3.24 28.02 0.42
CA LEU A 168 4.03 26.91 0.95
C LEU A 168 4.79 27.30 2.23
N ASP A 169 5.39 28.49 2.28
CA ASP A 169 6.02 29.01 3.50
C ASP A 169 5.01 29.09 4.66
N GLY A 170 3.79 29.61 4.40
CA GLY A 170 2.72 29.65 5.40
C GLY A 170 2.18 28.27 5.79
N ARG A 171 2.21 27.28 4.89
CA ARG A 171 1.88 25.87 5.19
C ARG A 171 2.98 25.21 6.04
N ASN A 172 4.24 25.52 5.76
CA ASN A 172 5.41 25.03 6.51
C ASN A 172 5.46 25.61 7.93
N GLU A 173 5.14 26.90 8.12
CA GLU A 173 5.07 27.52 9.45
C GLU A 173 3.99 26.85 10.32
N LYS A 174 2.79 26.63 9.77
CA LYS A 174 1.71 25.85 10.42
C LYS A 174 2.10 24.40 10.72
N LEU A 175 2.83 23.73 9.81
CA LEU A 175 3.32 22.37 10.03
C LEU A 175 4.34 22.33 11.17
N SER A 176 5.27 23.29 11.23
CA SER A 176 6.26 23.39 12.31
C SER A 176 5.59 23.64 13.67
N GLU A 177 4.57 24.51 13.75
CA GLU A 177 3.75 24.66 14.96
C GLU A 177 3.04 23.34 15.35
N ARG A 178 2.55 22.57 14.37
CA ARG A 178 1.89 21.28 14.62
C ARG A 178 2.89 20.24 15.12
N GLU A 179 4.10 20.21 14.57
CA GLU A 179 5.20 19.35 15.01
C GLU A 179 5.64 19.68 16.45
N GLU A 180 5.80 20.96 16.81
CA GLU A 180 6.19 21.37 18.17
C GLU A 180 5.11 21.00 19.21
N ARG A 181 3.82 21.15 18.86
CA ARG A 181 2.69 20.69 19.68
C ARG A 181 2.69 19.16 19.84
N LEU A 182 2.99 18.42 18.76
CA LEU A 182 3.07 16.95 18.78
C LEU A 182 4.28 16.44 19.58
N HIS A 183 5.44 17.08 19.45
CA HIS A 183 6.65 16.77 20.23
C HIS A 183 6.40 17.00 21.72
N THR A 184 5.79 18.15 22.08
CA THR A 184 5.39 18.44 23.46
C THR A 184 4.44 17.36 24.00
N ARG A 185 3.46 16.93 23.19
CA ARG A 185 2.52 15.85 23.56
C ARG A 185 3.20 14.48 23.69
N ALA A 186 4.26 14.20 22.92
CA ALA A 186 5.05 12.97 23.02
C ALA A 186 5.90 12.93 24.30
N GLU A 187 6.46 14.07 24.72
CA GLU A 187 7.11 14.19 26.04
C GLU A 187 6.09 14.01 27.19
N ASP A 188 4.86 14.51 27.01
CA ASP A 188 3.76 14.33 27.97
C ASP A 188 3.24 12.89 28.09
N VAL A 189 3.38 12.09 27.03
CA VAL A 189 3.06 10.66 27.00
C VAL A 189 4.18 9.84 27.63
N THR A 190 5.43 10.01 27.19
CA THR A 190 6.57 9.27 27.74
C THR A 190 6.78 9.54 29.23
N ARG A 191 6.52 10.77 29.70
CA ARG A 191 6.45 11.09 31.14
C ARG A 191 5.40 10.26 31.89
N ARG A 192 4.20 10.08 31.32
CA ARG A 192 3.14 9.27 31.93
C ARG A 192 3.46 7.77 31.87
N GLU A 193 4.13 7.29 30.83
CA GLU A 193 4.62 5.90 30.76
C GLU A 193 5.67 5.61 31.82
N ASP A 194 6.57 6.57 32.10
CA ASP A 194 7.54 6.52 33.18
C ASP A 194 6.88 6.52 34.58
N GLU A 195 5.86 7.35 34.79
CA GLU A 195 5.04 7.35 36.01
C GLU A 195 4.30 6.01 36.22
N VAL A 196 3.66 5.48 35.17
CA VAL A 196 2.96 4.19 35.22
C VAL A 196 3.92 3.02 35.46
N ARG A 197 5.09 2.99 34.79
CA ARG A 197 6.12 1.97 35.02
C ARG A 197 6.61 1.98 36.47
N THR A 198 6.84 3.17 37.04
CA THR A 198 7.24 3.34 38.44
C THR A 198 6.15 2.83 39.40
N ALA A 199 4.87 3.08 39.09
CA ALA A 199 3.75 2.57 39.88
C ALA A 199 3.63 1.03 39.81
N VAL A 200 3.90 0.42 38.66
CA VAL A 200 3.93 -1.05 38.49
C VAL A 200 5.07 -1.67 39.30
N GLU A 201 6.28 -1.10 39.25
CA GLU A 201 7.42 -1.57 40.06
C GLU A 201 7.12 -1.49 41.57
N MET A 202 6.49 -0.41 42.03
CA MET A 202 6.02 -0.29 43.42
C MET A 202 4.96 -1.34 43.78
N PHE A 203 4.03 -1.65 42.88
CA PHE A 203 2.98 -2.64 43.10
C PHE A 203 3.55 -4.07 43.19
N GLU A 204 4.54 -4.44 42.36
CA GLU A 204 5.21 -5.73 42.49
C GLU A 204 5.92 -5.90 43.84
N VAL A 205 6.55 -4.83 44.36
CA VAL A 205 7.19 -4.86 45.69
C VAL A 205 6.14 -5.07 46.79
N GLN A 206 5.00 -4.37 46.72
CA GLN A 206 3.90 -4.56 47.65
C GLN A 206 3.31 -5.98 47.60
N GLN A 207 3.21 -6.60 46.41
CA GLN A 207 2.79 -7.99 46.29
C GLN A 207 3.79 -8.95 46.95
N ARG A 208 5.09 -8.79 46.70
CA ARG A 208 6.15 -9.64 47.30
C ARG A 208 6.18 -9.54 48.84
N ASP A 209 6.02 -8.34 49.39
CA ASP A 209 5.92 -8.14 50.84
C ASP A 209 4.65 -8.82 51.42
N LEU A 210 3.54 -8.77 50.69
CA LEU A 210 2.27 -9.38 51.09
C LEU A 210 2.31 -10.91 51.03
N GLU A 211 2.99 -11.50 50.04
CA GLU A 211 3.30 -12.94 49.99
C GLU A 211 4.14 -13.39 51.20
N VAL A 212 5.19 -12.63 51.56
CA VAL A 212 6.03 -12.91 52.74
C VAL A 212 5.20 -12.84 54.04
N GLN A 213 4.27 -11.90 54.15
CA GLN A 213 3.35 -11.82 55.30
C GLN A 213 2.38 -13.01 55.35
N GLN A 214 1.84 -13.45 54.20
CA GLN A 214 0.99 -14.64 54.13
C GLN A 214 1.75 -15.92 54.52
N GLU A 215 3.00 -16.08 54.06
CA GLU A 215 3.88 -17.16 54.49
C GLU A 215 4.13 -17.13 56.01
N GLU A 216 4.38 -15.96 56.61
CA GLU A 216 4.59 -15.89 58.06
C GLU A 216 3.31 -16.22 58.85
N LEU A 217 2.14 -15.74 58.39
CA LEU A 217 0.84 -16.08 58.96
C LEU A 217 0.55 -17.58 58.87
N ALA A 218 0.84 -18.24 57.75
CA ALA A 218 0.73 -19.69 57.61
C ALA A 218 1.66 -20.43 58.59
N ARG A 219 2.92 -20.02 58.68
CA ARG A 219 3.90 -20.58 59.65
C ARG A 219 3.50 -20.32 61.11
N ARG A 220 2.77 -19.25 61.42
CA ARG A 220 2.17 -18.99 62.75
C ARG A 220 0.95 -19.90 63.00
N LEU A 221 0.07 -20.07 62.01
CA LEU A 221 -1.11 -20.95 62.08
C LEU A 221 -0.70 -22.42 62.36
N ASP A 222 0.31 -22.94 61.66
CA ASP A 222 0.82 -24.30 61.87
C ASP A 222 1.35 -24.51 63.29
N LYS A 223 2.08 -23.53 63.85
CA LYS A 223 2.56 -23.57 65.25
C LYS A 223 1.40 -23.58 66.25
N LEU A 224 0.31 -22.87 65.96
CA LEU A 224 -0.91 -22.90 66.79
C LEU A 224 -1.61 -24.26 66.70
N GLN A 225 -1.78 -24.83 65.51
CA GLN A 225 -2.33 -26.17 65.34
C GLN A 225 -1.47 -27.27 66.01
N GLN A 226 -0.13 -27.15 65.96
CA GLN A 226 0.76 -28.05 66.68
C GLN A 226 0.55 -27.95 68.20
N ARG A 227 0.49 -26.74 68.76
CA ARG A 227 0.18 -26.53 70.18
C ARG A 227 -1.20 -27.04 70.57
N GLU A 228 -2.22 -26.87 69.73
CA GLU A 228 -3.56 -27.42 69.99
C GLU A 228 -3.55 -28.95 70.04
N ARG A 229 -2.83 -29.60 69.11
CA ARG A 229 -2.63 -31.06 69.11
C ARG A 229 -1.88 -31.52 70.37
N GLU A 230 -0.80 -30.85 70.78
CA GLU A 230 -0.07 -31.12 72.03
C GLU A 230 -0.95 -30.97 73.27
N LEU A 231 -1.79 -29.92 73.33
CA LEU A 231 -2.72 -29.68 74.43
C LEU A 231 -3.84 -30.74 74.46
N ALA A 232 -4.35 -31.17 73.29
CA ALA A 232 -5.31 -32.25 73.18
C ALA A 232 -4.73 -33.62 73.62
N GLU A 233 -3.46 -33.89 73.33
CA GLU A 233 -2.76 -35.08 73.86
C GLU A 233 -2.53 -34.98 75.37
N ARG A 234 -2.10 -33.83 75.89
CA ARG A 234 -1.98 -33.59 77.35
C ARG A 234 -3.32 -33.73 78.07
N ALA A 235 -4.43 -33.29 77.46
CA ALA A 235 -5.77 -33.47 78.00
C ALA A 235 -6.22 -34.95 78.02
N LYS A 236 -5.84 -35.75 77.01
CA LYS A 236 -6.04 -37.21 77.00
C LYS A 236 -5.17 -37.93 78.03
N ALA A 237 -3.98 -37.39 78.36
CA ALA A 237 -3.04 -37.99 79.30
C ALA A 237 -3.38 -37.78 80.79
N GLN A 238 -4.33 -36.89 81.13
CA GLN A 238 -4.74 -36.68 82.54
C GLN A 238 -5.90 -37.61 82.97
N PRO A 239 -5.73 -38.43 84.01
CA PRO A 239 -6.80 -39.30 84.49
C PRO A 239 -7.86 -38.49 85.25
N ARG A 240 -9.11 -38.47 84.72
CA ARG A 240 -10.27 -37.82 85.35
C ARG A 240 -10.48 -38.33 86.79
N ARG A 241 -10.18 -37.49 87.79
CA ARG A 241 -10.72 -37.64 89.14
C ARG A 241 -12.11 -37.02 89.21
N LEU A 242 -13.13 -37.86 89.33
CA LEU A 242 -14.48 -37.44 89.68
C LEU A 242 -14.51 -36.94 91.14
N SER A 243 -15.02 -35.73 91.34
CA SER A 243 -15.51 -35.22 92.62
C SER A 243 -16.73 -34.32 92.35
N SER A 244 -17.65 -34.19 93.31
CA SER A 244 -19.05 -33.87 93.03
C SER A 244 -19.61 -32.64 93.78
N ALA A 245 -20.64 -32.03 93.16
CA ALA A 245 -21.61 -31.08 93.72
C ALA A 245 -21.08 -29.65 94.03
N PRO A 246 -21.97 -28.64 94.27
CA PRO A 246 -23.44 -28.55 94.08
C PRO A 246 -23.92 -27.33 93.23
N PRO A 247 -25.22 -27.20 92.89
CA PRO A 247 -25.89 -25.94 92.49
C PRO A 247 -26.44 -25.17 93.74
N PRO A 248 -27.10 -23.97 93.66
CA PRO A 248 -27.50 -23.09 92.53
C PRO A 248 -26.71 -21.73 92.63
N PRO A 249 -27.19 -20.45 92.47
CA PRO A 249 -28.44 -19.81 91.96
C PRO A 249 -28.24 -18.65 90.92
N PRO A 250 -29.32 -17.94 90.48
CA PRO A 250 -29.24 -16.73 89.62
C PRO A 250 -29.53 -15.41 90.42
N PRO A 251 -29.81 -14.22 89.84
CA PRO A 251 -28.86 -13.10 89.80
C PRO A 251 -29.26 -11.85 90.62
N ALA A 252 -28.30 -11.28 91.35
CA ALA A 252 -28.32 -9.95 92.01
C ALA A 252 -26.92 -9.65 92.61
N ALA A 253 -26.48 -8.41 92.88
CA ALA A 253 -26.82 -7.07 92.38
C ALA A 253 -25.83 -6.03 92.99
N VAL A 254 -25.70 -4.84 92.35
CA VAL A 254 -25.41 -3.52 92.99
C VAL A 254 -23.99 -3.23 93.56
N GLU A 255 -23.41 -2.12 93.07
CA GLU A 255 -22.51 -1.10 93.70
C GLU A 255 -21.20 -1.55 94.40
N GLU A 256 -20.02 -1.10 93.93
CA GLU A 256 -19.21 0.06 94.43
C GLU A 256 -18.30 -0.29 95.66
N ALA A 257 -17.06 0.19 95.79
CA ALA A 257 -16.17 0.97 94.90
C ALA A 257 -14.68 0.79 95.34
N GLU A 258 -13.82 1.78 95.02
CA GLU A 258 -12.47 2.05 95.54
C GLU A 258 -11.29 1.25 94.91
N ASP A 259 -10.84 1.77 93.76
CA ASP A 259 -9.53 2.45 93.53
C ASP A 259 -8.17 1.74 93.73
N ASP A 260 -7.24 2.16 92.86
CA ASP A 260 -5.77 2.00 92.84
C ASP A 260 -5.18 0.55 92.71
N ASP A 261 -4.08 0.30 92.00
CA ASP A 261 -3.02 1.21 91.51
C ASP A 261 -2.23 0.65 90.29
N ILE A 262 -1.53 1.54 89.56
CA ILE A 262 -0.31 1.33 88.70
C ILE A 262 -0.36 0.54 87.35
N GLU A 263 0.03 1.26 86.28
CA GLU A 263 0.94 0.97 85.11
C GLU A 263 1.11 -0.51 84.60
N GLU A 264 1.03 -0.86 83.30
CA GLU A 264 1.88 -0.42 82.16
C GLU A 264 1.28 -0.78 80.75
N LEU A 265 1.65 0.02 79.74
CA LEU A 265 1.92 -0.28 78.31
C LEU A 265 1.02 -1.22 77.46
N ASP A 266 0.28 -0.57 76.54
CA ASP A 266 0.40 -0.71 75.08
C ASP A 266 0.51 -2.11 74.42
N GLU A 267 -0.61 -2.59 73.85
CA GLU A 267 -0.75 -2.82 72.39
C GLU A 267 -2.23 -3.18 72.03
N ILE A 268 -2.66 -2.88 70.79
CA ILE A 268 -3.95 -3.24 70.16
C ILE A 268 -5.23 -2.54 70.69
N GLU A 269 -5.75 -1.57 69.94
CA GLU A 269 -7.13 -1.62 69.36
C GLU A 269 -7.34 -0.55 68.26
N ALA A 270 -7.16 -0.90 66.96
CA ALA A 270 -7.35 0.05 65.84
C ALA A 270 -7.56 -0.56 64.43
N ILE A 271 -8.30 -1.67 64.25
CA ILE A 271 -8.68 -2.15 62.90
C ILE A 271 -10.17 -2.48 62.82
N ALA A 272 -11.01 -1.44 62.86
CA ALA A 272 -12.46 -1.57 62.66
C ALA A 272 -13.16 -0.37 61.97
N THR A 273 -12.41 0.63 61.46
CA THR A 273 -12.94 1.68 60.56
C THR A 273 -11.82 2.30 59.73
N ASN A 274 -11.78 2.05 58.42
CA ASN A 274 -11.55 3.12 57.45
C ASN A 274 -12.07 2.75 56.06
N THR A 275 -13.05 3.51 55.56
CA THR A 275 -13.53 3.44 54.18
C THR A 275 -14.04 4.82 53.83
N ALA A 276 -13.14 5.71 53.43
CA ALA A 276 -13.43 7.09 53.12
C ALA A 276 -12.56 7.57 51.95
N VAL A 277 -13.21 7.78 50.82
CA VAL A 277 -13.11 8.95 49.94
C VAL A 277 -11.80 9.76 50.02
N ILE A 278 -11.05 9.76 48.91
CA ILE A 278 -10.23 10.91 48.52
C ILE A 278 -10.95 11.59 47.35
N ARG A 279 -11.21 12.89 47.50
CA ARG A 279 -11.49 13.83 46.41
C ARG A 279 -10.33 14.83 46.36
N ALA A 280 -10.19 15.53 45.24
CA ALA A 280 -9.15 16.54 45.07
C ALA A 280 -9.30 17.70 46.07
N GLU A 281 -8.16 18.23 46.53
CA GLU A 281 -7.86 19.66 46.69
C GLU A 281 -6.39 19.80 47.14
N ASP A 282 -5.52 20.28 46.24
CA ASP A 282 -4.31 21.07 46.50
C ASP A 282 -3.64 21.37 45.15
N VAL A 283 -4.11 22.44 44.50
CA VAL A 283 -3.45 23.08 43.36
C VAL A 283 -2.94 24.42 43.87
N GLU A 284 -1.63 24.69 43.78
CA GLU A 284 -1.11 26.00 44.15
C GLU A 284 -1.63 27.08 43.19
N MET A 285 -2.10 28.19 43.76
CA MET A 285 -2.70 29.28 42.97
C MET A 285 -1.62 30.11 42.25
N VAL A 286 -1.95 30.55 41.04
CA VAL A 286 -1.37 31.72 40.40
C VAL A 286 -2.54 32.65 40.08
N ASP A 287 -2.40 33.94 40.40
CA ASP A 287 -3.53 34.87 40.53
C ASP A 287 -4.16 35.30 39.18
N ASP A 288 -5.48 35.45 39.16
CA ASP A 288 -6.23 36.14 38.10
C ASP A 288 -6.12 37.68 38.25
N ASP A 289 -5.98 38.40 37.13
CA ASP A 289 -6.41 39.80 36.96
C ASP A 289 -6.48 40.14 35.44
N ASP A 290 -7.09 41.29 35.10
CA ASP A 290 -7.22 41.91 33.75
C ASP A 290 -8.26 41.33 32.74
N GLU A 291 -9.54 41.61 33.04
CA GLU A 291 -10.59 42.29 32.21
C GLU A 291 -11.03 41.81 30.79
N ASP A 292 -12.30 42.12 30.46
CA ASP A 292 -13.00 41.79 29.21
C ASP A 292 -12.49 42.52 27.94
N ASP A 293 -12.54 41.85 26.77
CA ASP A 293 -13.01 42.49 25.51
C ASP A 293 -13.61 41.46 24.53
N ASP A 294 -14.89 41.60 24.21
CA ASP A 294 -15.68 40.68 23.35
C ASP A 294 -15.57 41.08 21.87
N ARG A 295 -14.84 40.28 21.06
CA ARG A 295 -14.70 40.52 19.60
C ARG A 295 -14.72 39.26 18.75
N SER A 296 -15.84 39.12 18.03
CA SER A 296 -16.07 38.20 16.92
C SER A 296 -14.91 38.06 15.93
N ILE A 297 -14.39 36.83 15.84
CA ILE A 297 -13.77 36.17 14.68
C ILE A 297 -14.28 34.72 14.79
N GLY A 298 -14.82 34.04 13.78
CA GLY A 298 -14.78 34.31 12.34
C GLY A 298 -14.26 33.05 11.66
N GLU A 299 -15.06 31.98 11.67
CA GLU A 299 -14.67 30.67 11.12
C GLU A 299 -14.27 30.78 9.64
N VAL A 300 -13.07 30.30 9.34
CA VAL A 300 -12.59 30.06 7.98
C VAL A 300 -12.28 28.58 7.92
N ALA A 301 -12.96 27.85 7.02
CA ALA A 301 -12.77 26.42 6.87
C ALA A 301 -11.33 26.08 6.48
N GLU A 302 -10.77 25.03 7.07
CA GLU A 302 -9.53 24.44 6.57
C GLU A 302 -9.83 23.63 5.31
N ALA A 303 -8.91 23.68 4.35
CA ALA A 303 -9.00 22.97 3.08
C ALA A 303 -7.83 21.98 3.00
N ASP A 304 -8.14 20.70 3.07
CA ASP A 304 -7.18 19.61 2.83
C ASP A 304 -7.06 19.35 1.33
N ASP A 305 -5.87 19.58 0.77
CA ASP A 305 -5.46 19.15 -0.57
C ASP A 305 -3.91 19.03 -0.64
N ASP A 306 -3.40 18.47 -1.73
CA ASP A 306 -2.02 18.04 -1.99
C ASP A 306 -1.51 16.93 -1.04
N SER A 307 -1.87 15.69 -1.37
CA SER A 307 -1.12 14.49 -0.96
C SER A 307 0.08 14.27 -1.89
N ASP A 308 1.27 14.09 -1.33
CA ASP A 308 2.51 13.96 -2.11
C ASP A 308 2.56 12.66 -2.94
N VAL A 309 2.98 12.74 -4.20
CA VAL A 309 2.91 11.62 -5.16
C VAL A 309 4.24 10.86 -5.15
N GLY A 310 4.27 9.79 -4.35
CA GLY A 310 5.41 8.86 -4.30
C GLY A 310 5.67 8.18 -5.65
N ASP A 311 6.92 8.25 -6.11
CA ASP A 311 7.39 7.73 -7.40
C ASP A 311 7.18 6.21 -7.54
N GLY A 312 6.20 5.83 -8.38
CA GLY A 312 5.81 4.45 -8.62
C GLY A 312 6.62 3.84 -9.76
N VAL A 313 7.54 2.92 -9.43
CA VAL A 313 8.31 2.18 -10.44
C VAL A 313 7.37 1.23 -11.20
N GLU A 314 7.04 1.58 -12.43
CA GLU A 314 6.42 0.67 -13.40
C GLU A 314 7.34 -0.55 -13.62
N VAL A 315 6.75 -1.75 -13.63
CA VAL A 315 7.43 -3.00 -13.97
C VAL A 315 6.82 -3.49 -15.29
N ASP A 316 7.67 -3.76 -16.27
CA ASP A 316 7.23 -4.22 -17.59
C ASP A 316 6.70 -5.67 -17.53
N ASP A 317 5.37 -5.83 -17.54
CA ASP A 317 4.69 -7.12 -17.75
C ASP A 317 4.57 -7.43 -19.26
N ASP A 318 5.68 -7.84 -19.88
CA ASP A 318 5.76 -8.31 -21.28
C ASP A 318 6.36 -9.75 -21.32
N ASP A 319 5.51 -10.76 -21.13
CA ASP A 319 5.86 -12.18 -21.38
C ASP A 319 5.01 -12.68 -22.57
N GLU A 320 5.65 -12.80 -23.75
CA GLU A 320 4.97 -13.19 -25.00
C GLU A 320 4.46 -14.65 -24.96
N ILE A 321 3.15 -14.84 -25.10
CA ILE A 321 2.56 -16.17 -25.28
C ILE A 321 2.80 -16.64 -26.73
N GLU A 322 3.78 -17.51 -26.95
CA GLU A 322 3.96 -18.19 -28.24
C GLU A 322 2.78 -19.15 -28.52
N GLU A 323 1.87 -18.76 -29.42
CA GLU A 323 0.89 -19.66 -30.01
C GLU A 323 1.58 -20.75 -30.83
N LEU A 324 1.46 -22.02 -30.42
CA LEU A 324 1.94 -23.18 -31.19
C LEU A 324 0.78 -23.90 -31.89
N ASP A 325 0.86 -23.93 -33.21
CA ASP A 325 -0.19 -24.34 -34.16
C ASP A 325 -0.50 -25.85 -34.09
N GLU A 326 -1.73 -26.22 -33.69
CA GLU A 326 -2.16 -27.62 -33.58
C GLU A 326 -2.55 -28.22 -34.94
N SER A 327 -1.56 -28.63 -35.74
CA SER A 327 -1.83 -29.54 -36.87
C SER A 327 -0.69 -30.50 -37.23
N ASP A 328 -0.74 -31.76 -36.71
CA ASP A 328 -0.64 -32.93 -37.59
C ASP A 328 -1.08 -34.28 -36.96
N MET A 329 -1.48 -35.21 -37.84
CA MET A 329 -1.56 -36.67 -37.71
C MET A 329 -2.59 -37.34 -36.77
N MET A 330 -3.72 -37.71 -37.39
CA MET A 330 -4.68 -38.71 -36.92
C MET A 330 -4.17 -40.17 -36.96
N SER A 331 -4.61 -40.97 -35.98
CA SER A 331 -4.96 -42.42 -36.01
C SER A 331 -4.29 -43.42 -36.97
N GLU A 332 -3.87 -44.58 -36.45
CA GLU A 332 -4.53 -45.88 -36.76
C GLU A 332 -4.18 -47.00 -35.73
N ASP A 333 -4.94 -48.10 -35.75
CA ASP A 333 -4.97 -49.19 -34.74
C ASP A 333 -3.80 -50.19 -34.78
N VAL A 334 -3.64 -50.99 -33.69
CA VAL A 334 -3.77 -52.48 -33.71
C VAL A 334 -3.68 -53.10 -32.29
N THR A 335 -4.37 -54.22 -32.07
CA THR A 335 -4.50 -54.94 -30.77
C THR A 335 -3.54 -56.13 -30.62
N GLY A 336 -3.13 -56.51 -29.38
CA GLY A 336 -1.95 -57.41 -29.21
C GLY A 336 -1.71 -58.31 -27.97
N ILE A 337 -2.59 -58.44 -26.97
CA ILE A 337 -2.61 -59.54 -25.94
C ILE A 337 -1.44 -59.65 -24.89
N THR A 338 -1.80 -60.09 -23.67
CA THR A 338 -1.02 -60.27 -22.42
C THR A 338 -0.41 -61.70 -22.27
N PRO A 339 0.21 -62.18 -21.13
CA PRO A 339 0.49 -61.60 -19.80
C PRO A 339 1.94 -61.82 -19.22
N ALA A 340 2.16 -61.51 -17.94
CA ALA A 340 3.45 -61.58 -17.22
C ALA A 340 3.60 -62.79 -16.25
N PRO A 341 4.82 -63.08 -15.74
CA PRO A 341 5.09 -64.01 -14.62
C PRO A 341 5.63 -63.33 -13.33
N GLN A 342 5.81 -64.10 -12.25
CA GLN A 342 6.07 -63.65 -10.85
C GLN A 342 7.48 -64.05 -10.30
N ALA A 343 7.79 -63.65 -9.06
CA ALA A 343 9.07 -63.80 -8.34
C ALA A 343 9.28 -65.16 -7.61
N PRO A 344 10.51 -65.42 -7.09
CA PRO A 344 10.72 -66.30 -5.93
C PRO A 344 11.79 -65.82 -4.89
N GLU A 345 11.73 -66.40 -3.69
CA GLU A 345 12.72 -66.35 -2.56
C GLU A 345 13.31 -67.79 -2.31
N PRO A 346 14.00 -68.16 -1.19
CA PRO A 346 15.01 -67.50 -0.31
C PRO A 346 16.30 -68.37 -0.02
N ASP A 347 17.28 -67.81 0.72
CA ASP A 347 18.29 -68.44 1.64
C ASP A 347 19.32 -69.51 1.14
N PRO A 348 20.47 -69.81 1.83
CA PRO A 348 20.82 -69.62 3.27
C PRO A 348 22.27 -69.15 3.65
N GLU A 349 22.59 -69.10 4.96
CA GLU A 349 23.94 -68.90 5.58
C GLU A 349 24.90 -70.11 5.39
N PRO A 350 26.25 -69.98 5.55
CA PRO A 350 26.88 -70.10 6.89
C PRO A 350 28.27 -69.39 7.13
N ASP A 351 28.79 -69.54 8.36
CA ASP A 351 30.20 -69.49 8.83
C ASP A 351 31.04 -68.17 8.81
N ASP A 352 31.20 -67.60 10.02
CA ASP A 352 32.35 -66.79 10.49
C ASP A 352 33.46 -67.77 11.04
N PRO A 353 34.79 -67.46 11.14
CA PRO A 353 35.41 -66.12 11.18
C PRO A 353 36.75 -65.90 10.45
N GLN A 354 36.98 -64.70 9.91
CA GLN A 354 38.33 -64.07 9.86
C GLN A 354 38.29 -62.54 10.03
N ILE A 355 39.15 -62.03 10.92
CA ILE A 355 39.28 -60.59 11.22
C ILE A 355 40.04 -59.88 10.08
N VAL A 356 39.38 -58.95 9.40
CA VAL A 356 40.03 -57.95 8.53
C VAL A 356 39.55 -56.55 8.93
N GLN A 357 40.46 -55.72 9.46
CA GLN A 357 40.18 -54.32 9.77
C GLN A 357 40.36 -53.43 8.54
N SER A 358 39.26 -52.97 7.93
CA SER A 358 39.26 -51.83 7.01
C SER A 358 37.87 -51.18 6.96
N GLY A 359 37.53 -50.42 7.99
CA GLY A 359 36.26 -49.68 8.05
C GLY A 359 36.23 -48.54 7.03
N SER A 360 35.51 -48.75 5.93
CA SER A 360 35.31 -47.75 4.86
C SER A 360 33.84 -47.34 4.80
N TYR A 361 33.40 -46.55 5.78
CA TYR A 361 32.21 -45.72 5.59
C TYR A 361 32.49 -44.77 4.41
N PRO A 362 31.53 -44.54 3.49
CA PRO A 362 31.68 -43.53 2.46
C PRO A 362 31.94 -42.18 3.15
N ARG A 363 32.92 -41.41 2.66
CA ARG A 363 33.12 -40.04 3.14
C ARG A 363 32.11 -39.12 2.47
N ALA A 364 31.81 -37.99 3.11
CA ALA A 364 31.27 -36.83 2.40
C ALA A 364 32.12 -36.53 1.15
N ALA A 365 31.47 -36.16 0.04
CA ALA A 365 32.15 -35.90 -1.23
C ALA A 365 33.13 -34.72 -1.11
N VAL A 366 32.71 -33.66 -0.43
CA VAL A 366 33.55 -32.51 -0.07
C VAL A 366 34.22 -32.76 1.28
N THR A 367 35.50 -32.36 1.38
CA THR A 367 36.27 -32.50 2.63
C THR A 367 36.00 -31.30 3.57
N PRO A 368 35.66 -31.53 4.86
CA PRO A 368 35.44 -30.45 5.82
C PRO A 368 36.69 -29.58 6.03
N PRO A 369 36.55 -28.28 6.34
CA PRO A 369 37.68 -27.40 6.67
C PRO A 369 38.53 -27.93 7.83
N GLU A 370 39.85 -27.73 7.77
CA GLU A 370 40.78 -28.27 8.79
C GLU A 370 40.47 -27.78 10.21
N ALA A 371 39.98 -26.54 10.35
CA ALA A 371 39.55 -25.98 11.64
C ALA A 371 38.44 -26.82 12.31
N PHE A 372 37.45 -27.29 11.53
CA PHE A 372 36.38 -28.16 12.04
C PHE A 372 36.89 -29.54 12.48
N LEU A 373 37.97 -30.04 11.87
CA LEU A 373 38.59 -31.31 12.30
C LEU A 373 39.51 -31.14 13.51
N ALA A 374 40.21 -30.01 13.60
CA ALA A 374 41.15 -29.69 14.66
C ALA A 374 40.46 -29.32 15.98
N ASP A 375 39.40 -28.51 15.92
CA ASP A 375 38.62 -28.11 17.08
C ASP A 375 37.32 -28.94 17.21
N ARG A 376 37.04 -29.37 18.45
CA ARG A 376 35.82 -30.10 18.82
C ARG A 376 34.73 -29.19 19.40
N GLN A 377 35.03 -27.92 19.70
CA GLN A 377 34.05 -26.94 20.17
C GLN A 377 33.20 -26.35 19.03
N ILE A 378 33.68 -26.44 17.78
CA ILE A 378 32.95 -25.94 16.62
C ILE A 378 31.79 -26.89 16.29
N GLU A 379 30.56 -26.42 16.54
CA GLU A 379 29.31 -27.15 16.28
C GLU A 379 29.06 -27.42 14.79
N MET A 380 29.21 -26.39 13.95
CA MET A 380 28.95 -26.43 12.52
C MET A 380 29.85 -25.45 11.75
N VAL A 381 30.23 -25.80 10.52
CA VAL A 381 30.92 -24.92 9.56
C VAL A 381 30.28 -25.04 8.18
N ALA A 382 30.15 -23.93 7.47
CA ALA A 382 29.69 -23.89 6.09
C ALA A 382 30.85 -23.77 5.09
N LYS A 383 30.64 -24.21 3.85
CA LYS A 383 31.58 -24.05 2.74
C LYS A 383 30.80 -24.04 1.42
N CYS A 384 31.16 -23.15 0.48
CA CYS A 384 30.71 -23.26 -0.91
C CYS A 384 31.78 -23.95 -1.76
N GLU A 385 31.37 -24.88 -2.62
CA GLU A 385 32.12 -25.27 -3.82
C GLU A 385 31.17 -25.09 -5.02
N GLU A 386 30.73 -26.17 -5.66
CA GLU A 386 29.63 -26.13 -6.65
C GLU A 386 28.24 -26.03 -6.00
N ALA A 387 28.14 -26.35 -4.71
CA ALA A 387 26.94 -26.24 -3.87
C ALA A 387 27.33 -25.87 -2.42
N VAL A 388 26.34 -25.56 -1.58
CA VAL A 388 26.55 -25.22 -0.16
C VAL A 388 26.63 -26.50 0.70
N TRP A 389 27.78 -26.71 1.33
CA TRP A 389 28.01 -27.81 2.26
C TRP A 389 28.06 -27.32 3.71
N LEU A 390 27.27 -27.95 4.58
CA LEU A 390 27.30 -27.74 6.03
C LEU A 390 27.91 -28.97 6.71
N PHE A 391 28.95 -28.77 7.52
CA PHE A 391 29.61 -29.84 8.28
C PHE A 391 29.26 -29.67 9.76
N ALA A 392 28.48 -30.60 10.33
CA ALA A 392 27.92 -30.45 11.69
C ALA A 392 28.20 -31.65 12.60
N ARG A 393 28.34 -31.39 13.91
CA ARG A 393 28.61 -32.42 14.94
C ARG A 393 27.34 -32.88 15.65
N LEU A 394 27.20 -34.18 15.90
CA LEU A 394 26.16 -34.76 16.77
C LEU A 394 26.70 -34.94 18.19
N ASP A 395 25.82 -34.77 19.18
CA ASP A 395 26.14 -35.03 20.59
C ASP A 395 26.04 -36.52 20.94
N GLU A 396 26.68 -36.91 22.03
CA GLU A 396 26.59 -38.26 22.58
C GLU A 396 25.14 -38.57 22.98
N GLY A 397 24.56 -39.63 22.41
CA GLY A 397 23.13 -39.95 22.53
C GLY A 397 22.19 -39.18 21.58
N ARG A 398 22.71 -38.38 20.62
CA ARG A 398 21.93 -37.74 19.54
C ARG A 398 22.28 -38.25 18.13
N GLU A 399 22.83 -39.47 18.04
CA GLU A 399 23.28 -40.13 16.81
C GLU A 399 22.15 -40.35 15.78
N ASP A 400 20.89 -40.35 16.20
CA ASP A 400 19.71 -40.47 15.33
C ASP A 400 19.12 -39.12 14.84
N ALA A 401 19.65 -37.98 15.29
CA ALA A 401 19.04 -36.67 14.99
C ALA A 401 19.10 -36.29 13.49
N TYR A 402 18.18 -35.42 13.07
CA TYR A 402 17.98 -34.99 11.68
C TYR A 402 17.55 -36.11 10.71
N ARG A 403 17.08 -37.26 11.22
CA ARG A 403 16.52 -38.34 10.38
C ARG A 403 15.01 -38.22 10.11
N GLY A 404 14.26 -37.57 11.00
CA GLY A 404 12.81 -37.36 10.84
C GLY A 404 12.43 -36.09 10.07
N GLY A 405 13.42 -35.24 9.79
CA GLY A 405 13.26 -33.90 9.23
C GLY A 405 14.40 -33.00 9.72
N ALA A 406 14.78 -32.04 8.89
CA ALA A 406 15.81 -31.06 9.21
C ALA A 406 15.49 -29.75 8.50
N GLU A 407 15.44 -28.66 9.26
CA GLU A 407 15.09 -27.33 8.77
C GLU A 407 16.32 -26.43 8.80
N LEU A 408 16.55 -25.65 7.75
CA LEU A 408 17.60 -24.63 7.71
C LEU A 408 16.98 -23.23 7.78
N LEU A 409 17.37 -22.47 8.79
CA LEU A 409 17.02 -21.05 8.98
C LEU A 409 18.21 -20.16 8.60
N VAL A 410 17.92 -18.97 8.08
CA VAL A 410 18.89 -17.91 7.81
C VAL A 410 18.50 -16.64 8.57
N GLN A 411 19.29 -16.27 9.58
CA GLN A 411 18.88 -15.30 10.60
C GLN A 411 19.89 -14.15 10.69
N LEU A 412 19.45 -12.91 10.45
CA LEU A 412 20.28 -11.71 10.60
C LEU A 412 20.31 -11.26 12.07
N VAL A 413 21.52 -10.98 12.57
CA VAL A 413 21.74 -10.39 13.90
C VAL A 413 22.64 -9.17 13.74
N VAL A 414 22.19 -8.00 14.24
CA VAL A 414 22.97 -6.75 14.17
C VAL A 414 23.62 -6.48 15.54
N VAL A 415 24.86 -6.92 15.72
CA VAL A 415 25.60 -6.79 16.99
C VAL A 415 26.31 -5.43 17.01
N LYS A 416 25.76 -4.45 17.75
CA LYS A 416 26.32 -3.08 17.87
C LYS A 416 26.65 -2.42 16.51
N GLY A 417 25.71 -2.52 15.57
CA GLY A 417 25.85 -1.99 14.21
C GLY A 417 26.59 -2.90 13.23
N TYR A 418 27.17 -4.02 13.67
CA TYR A 418 27.77 -5.02 12.78
C TYR A 418 26.75 -6.10 12.39
N PRO A 419 26.34 -6.24 11.11
CA PRO A 419 25.46 -7.31 10.67
C PRO A 419 26.23 -8.64 10.54
N VAL A 420 25.71 -9.70 11.16
CA VAL A 420 26.19 -11.08 10.97
C VAL A 420 25.02 -12.01 10.69
N VAL A 421 25.24 -13.07 9.92
CA VAL A 421 24.18 -14.01 9.52
C VAL A 421 24.41 -15.36 10.19
N VAL A 422 23.46 -15.80 10.99
CA VAL A 422 23.44 -17.11 11.63
C VAL A 422 22.69 -18.07 10.72
N LEU A 423 23.35 -19.13 10.25
CA LEU A 423 22.67 -20.29 9.69
C LEU A 423 22.42 -21.29 10.82
N ALA A 424 21.14 -21.63 11.06
CA ALA A 424 20.73 -22.55 12.09
C ALA A 424 20.05 -23.78 11.48
N LEU A 425 20.67 -24.95 11.65
CA LEU A 425 20.09 -26.24 11.34
C LEU A 425 19.27 -26.71 12.56
N VAL A 426 18.00 -27.06 12.34
CA VAL A 426 17.01 -27.32 13.39
C VAL A 426 16.33 -28.67 13.18
N GLU A 427 16.24 -29.48 14.23
CA GLU A 427 15.31 -30.61 14.34
C GLU A 427 14.19 -30.23 15.31
N ASN A 428 13.01 -29.98 14.76
CA ASN A 428 11.78 -29.85 15.52
C ASN A 428 11.38 -31.23 16.08
N ARG A 429 10.83 -31.26 17.30
CA ARG A 429 10.32 -32.46 17.98
C ARG A 429 9.04 -32.12 18.73
N ASP A 430 8.08 -33.04 18.74
CA ASP A 430 6.76 -32.83 19.34
C ASP A 430 6.83 -32.64 20.86
N GLU A 431 7.77 -33.32 21.52
CA GLU A 431 8.06 -33.18 22.95
C GLU A 431 9.53 -32.77 23.18
N GLY A 432 9.74 -31.54 23.67
CA GLY A 432 11.02 -31.07 24.20
C GLY A 432 11.51 -29.73 23.63
N ARG A 433 12.79 -29.42 23.86
CA ARG A 433 13.49 -28.32 23.17
C ARG A 433 14.03 -28.84 21.83
N PRO A 434 13.92 -28.06 20.72
CA PRO A 434 14.48 -28.46 19.43
C PRO A 434 15.99 -28.70 19.54
N PHE A 435 16.51 -29.61 18.71
CA PHE A 435 17.95 -29.77 18.56
C PHE A 435 18.48 -28.85 17.47
N VAL A 436 19.65 -28.25 17.68
CA VAL A 436 20.10 -27.10 16.90
C VAL A 436 21.61 -27.16 16.68
N ARG A 437 22.07 -26.78 15.48
CA ARG A 437 23.47 -26.49 15.19
C ARG A 437 23.61 -25.17 14.44
N ARG A 438 24.60 -24.35 14.82
CA ARG A 438 24.77 -22.99 14.29
C ARG A 438 26.17 -22.74 13.72
N VAL A 439 26.22 -21.97 12.65
CA VAL A 439 27.43 -21.32 12.11
C VAL A 439 27.12 -19.85 11.85
N VAL A 440 28.11 -18.96 12.01
CA VAL A 440 27.93 -17.51 11.79
C VAL A 440 28.83 -17.03 10.65
N LEU A 441 28.18 -16.49 9.63
CA LEU A 441 28.75 -15.93 8.41
C LEU A 441 28.79 -14.39 8.52
N ASP A 442 29.81 -13.79 7.93
CA ASP A 442 29.89 -12.34 7.74
C ASP A 442 29.48 -11.99 6.31
N PRO A 443 28.36 -11.28 6.08
CA PRO A 443 27.90 -10.92 4.72
C PRO A 443 28.82 -9.91 4.00
N ARG A 444 29.87 -9.42 4.66
CA ARG A 444 30.93 -8.56 4.11
C ARG A 444 32.22 -9.33 3.78
N ASP A 445 32.44 -10.53 4.32
CA ASP A 445 33.56 -11.40 3.92
C ASP A 445 33.24 -12.10 2.59
N ALA A 446 34.27 -12.33 1.75
CA ALA A 446 34.06 -12.82 0.39
C ALA A 446 33.64 -14.30 0.32
N ASP A 447 34.19 -15.16 1.19
CA ASP A 447 33.91 -16.60 1.18
C ASP A 447 32.54 -16.86 1.85
N ASP A 448 32.29 -16.20 2.98
CA ASP A 448 30.99 -16.22 3.67
C ASP A 448 29.86 -15.63 2.81
N ARG A 449 30.13 -14.53 2.09
CA ARG A 449 29.17 -13.95 1.15
C ARG A 449 28.91 -14.88 -0.02
N SER A 450 29.91 -15.60 -0.54
CA SER A 450 29.70 -16.57 -1.61
C SER A 450 28.67 -17.64 -1.21
N ILE A 451 28.68 -18.10 0.05
CA ILE A 451 27.69 -19.06 0.57
C ILE A 451 26.28 -18.43 0.56
N LEU A 452 26.15 -17.18 0.98
CA LEU A 452 24.85 -16.47 1.00
C LEU A 452 24.33 -16.13 -0.41
N GLU A 453 25.19 -15.72 -1.33
CA GLU A 453 24.80 -15.46 -2.73
C GLU A 453 24.33 -16.75 -3.41
N THR A 454 24.97 -17.90 -3.12
CA THR A 454 24.47 -19.22 -3.55
C THR A 454 23.12 -19.55 -2.90
N LEU A 455 22.93 -19.38 -1.58
CA LEU A 455 21.63 -19.60 -0.92
C LEU A 455 20.49 -18.68 -1.42
N ARG A 456 20.82 -17.52 -2.02
CA ARG A 456 19.84 -16.68 -2.73
C ARG A 456 19.52 -17.21 -4.13
N ALA A 457 20.53 -17.76 -4.81
CA ALA A 457 20.43 -18.33 -6.16
C ALA A 457 19.74 -19.70 -6.19
N ASP A 458 19.90 -20.52 -5.14
CA ASP A 458 18.93 -21.51 -4.69
C ASP A 458 19.10 -21.85 -3.20
N PHE A 459 18.01 -22.03 -2.46
CA PHE A 459 18.08 -22.26 -1.01
C PHE A 459 18.13 -23.77 -0.70
N GLU A 460 19.20 -24.40 -1.17
CA GLU A 460 19.53 -25.80 -0.90
C GLU A 460 20.90 -25.93 -0.21
N ALA A 461 21.04 -26.86 0.72
CA ALA A 461 22.32 -27.19 1.33
C ALA A 461 22.47 -28.69 1.65
N THR A 462 23.70 -29.18 1.52
CA THR A 462 24.06 -30.57 1.81
C THR A 462 24.76 -30.67 3.17
N VAL A 463 24.11 -31.31 4.15
CA VAL A 463 24.58 -31.42 5.54
C VAL A 463 25.33 -32.74 5.76
N ALA A 464 26.65 -32.67 5.94
CA ALA A 464 27.48 -33.80 6.37
C ALA A 464 27.53 -33.88 7.90
N LEU A 465 26.98 -34.96 8.47
CA LEU A 465 26.89 -35.18 9.92
C LEU A 465 28.03 -36.05 10.45
N PHE A 466 28.64 -35.60 11.55
CA PHE A 466 29.76 -36.26 12.21
C PHE A 466 29.41 -36.61 13.67
N GLY A 467 29.59 -37.88 14.05
CA GLY A 467 29.33 -38.34 15.40
C GLY A 467 30.31 -37.82 16.46
N PRO A 468 30.07 -38.07 17.76
CA PRO A 468 30.90 -37.60 18.88
C PRO A 468 32.37 -38.04 18.79
N SER A 469 32.59 -39.21 18.15
CA SER A 469 33.94 -39.74 17.88
C SER A 469 34.76 -38.88 16.88
N GLY A 470 34.11 -38.00 16.11
CA GLY A 470 34.69 -37.26 14.99
C GLY A 470 34.68 -38.02 13.67
N ARG A 471 33.92 -39.13 13.57
CA ARG A 471 33.70 -39.87 12.33
C ARG A 471 32.48 -39.32 11.59
N PHE A 472 32.55 -39.27 10.27
CA PHE A 472 31.38 -39.06 9.42
C PHE A 472 30.38 -40.22 9.61
N GLU A 473 29.09 -39.90 9.68
CA GLU A 473 28.00 -40.88 9.79
C GLU A 473 27.12 -40.92 8.53
N ARG A 474 26.63 -39.76 8.09
CA ARG A 474 25.65 -39.64 6.99
C ARG A 474 25.62 -38.22 6.41
N THR A 475 24.97 -38.11 5.26
CA THR A 475 24.54 -36.84 4.68
C THR A 475 23.02 -36.68 4.84
N VAL A 476 22.54 -35.43 4.97
CA VAL A 476 21.13 -35.03 4.88
C VAL A 476 21.04 -33.81 3.96
N GLU A 477 20.04 -33.74 3.09
CA GLU A 477 19.78 -32.58 2.24
C GLU A 477 18.69 -31.71 2.89
N VAL A 478 18.83 -30.39 2.82
CA VAL A 478 17.86 -29.42 3.35
C VAL A 478 17.56 -28.35 2.32
N ALA A 479 16.27 -28.09 2.11
CA ALA A 479 15.75 -27.07 1.18
C ALA A 479 14.52 -26.38 1.81
N ALA A 480 14.30 -25.10 1.51
CA ALA A 480 13.14 -24.32 1.99
C ALA A 480 12.93 -23.06 1.13
N PRO A 481 11.70 -22.50 1.05
CA PRO A 481 11.41 -21.27 0.30
C PRO A 481 11.92 -19.99 1.00
N ARG A 482 13.23 -19.91 1.26
CA ARG A 482 13.89 -18.83 2.04
C ARG A 482 14.80 -17.93 1.22
N ARG A 483 14.79 -18.08 -0.11
CA ARG A 483 15.58 -17.28 -1.07
C ARG A 483 15.35 -15.77 -0.91
N VAL A 484 14.09 -15.37 -0.69
CA VAL A 484 13.71 -13.96 -0.45
C VAL A 484 14.31 -13.44 0.86
N ASN A 485 14.29 -14.24 1.93
CA ASN A 485 14.92 -13.89 3.21
C ASN A 485 16.41 -13.61 3.02
N VAL A 486 17.14 -14.49 2.30
CA VAL A 486 18.57 -14.27 2.00
C VAL A 486 18.78 -12.99 1.18
N ALA A 487 17.92 -12.71 0.19
CA ALA A 487 17.98 -11.48 -0.61
C ALA A 487 17.82 -10.22 0.24
N MET A 488 16.81 -10.20 1.12
CA MET A 488 16.57 -9.08 2.05
C MET A 488 17.71 -8.92 3.07
N ILE A 489 18.22 -10.03 3.62
CA ILE A 489 19.36 -10.03 4.54
C ILE A 489 20.62 -9.44 3.88
N LEU A 490 20.93 -9.84 2.64
CA LEU A 490 22.05 -9.29 1.88
C LEU A 490 21.88 -7.80 1.57
N LYS A 491 20.66 -7.35 1.23
CA LYS A 491 20.32 -5.92 1.02
C LYS A 491 20.44 -5.12 2.33
N ARG A 492 19.96 -5.65 3.45
CA ARG A 492 20.04 -5.00 4.77
C ARG A 492 21.49 -4.90 5.26
N ALA A 493 22.31 -5.92 4.99
CA ALA A 493 23.72 -5.96 5.34
C ALA A 493 24.59 -5.01 4.50
N SER A 494 24.28 -4.80 3.21
CA SER A 494 25.00 -3.81 2.38
C SER A 494 24.61 -2.36 2.68
N LEU A 495 23.41 -2.13 3.21
CA LEU A 495 22.94 -0.81 3.68
C LEU A 495 23.43 -0.46 5.10
N ALA A 496 23.96 -1.41 5.86
CA ALA A 496 24.52 -1.14 7.18
C ALA A 496 25.90 -0.45 7.05
N GLU A 497 26.00 0.81 7.48
CA GLU A 497 27.24 1.58 7.38
C GLU A 497 28.43 0.91 8.08
N GLU A 498 29.62 0.99 7.47
CA GLU A 498 30.87 0.58 8.13
C GLU A 498 31.23 1.46 9.32
N LYS A 499 30.87 2.75 9.28
CA LYS A 499 31.27 3.77 10.27
C LYS A 499 30.54 3.66 11.61
N GLY A 500 29.38 3.01 11.64
CA GLY A 500 28.56 2.82 12.85
C GLY A 500 28.94 1.62 13.72
N ALA A 501 29.76 0.70 13.21
CA ALA A 501 30.07 -0.55 13.90
C ALA A 501 31.05 -0.34 15.07
N GLN A 502 30.60 -0.63 16.30
CA GLN A 502 31.40 -0.42 17.52
C GLN A 502 32.37 -1.57 17.86
N ILE A 503 32.40 -2.62 17.04
CA ILE A 503 33.16 -3.86 17.28
C ILE A 503 33.66 -4.44 15.95
N ASP A 504 34.70 -5.29 16.02
CA ASP A 504 35.16 -6.09 14.89
C ASP A 504 34.25 -7.31 14.60
N ALA A 505 34.44 -7.92 13.43
CA ALA A 505 33.67 -9.07 12.97
C ALA A 505 33.82 -10.32 13.87
N ALA A 506 34.99 -10.55 14.47
CA ALA A 506 35.20 -11.73 15.32
C ALA A 506 34.40 -11.61 16.63
N MET A 507 34.45 -10.43 17.26
CA MET A 507 33.63 -10.06 18.42
C MET A 507 32.12 -10.05 18.10
N ALA A 508 31.73 -9.71 16.87
CA ALA A 508 30.34 -9.80 16.43
C ALA A 508 29.88 -11.26 16.29
N LYS A 509 30.66 -12.13 15.63
CA LYS A 509 30.38 -13.56 15.49
C LYS A 509 30.33 -14.29 16.84
N GLU A 510 31.28 -14.02 17.74
CA GLU A 510 31.30 -14.60 19.09
C GLU A 510 30.02 -14.25 19.87
N ARG A 511 29.58 -12.98 19.81
CA ARG A 511 28.37 -12.53 20.51
C ARG A 511 27.09 -13.10 19.92
N ALA A 512 27.00 -13.25 18.60
CA ALA A 512 25.86 -13.90 17.95
C ALA A 512 25.76 -15.41 18.23
N LEU A 513 26.87 -16.07 18.62
CA LEU A 513 26.82 -17.43 19.18
C LEU A 513 26.48 -17.45 20.67
N ALA A 514 26.96 -16.47 21.45
CA ALA A 514 26.70 -16.37 22.89
C ALA A 514 25.24 -15.98 23.22
N VAL A 515 24.62 -15.14 22.38
CA VAL A 515 23.19 -14.79 22.44
C VAL A 515 22.58 -15.03 21.05
N PRO A 516 22.25 -16.29 20.73
CA PRO A 516 21.73 -16.64 19.41
C PRO A 516 20.26 -16.21 19.24
N PRO A 517 19.82 -15.95 18.00
CA PRO A 517 18.43 -15.56 17.72
C PRO A 517 17.44 -16.68 18.08
N PRO A 518 16.17 -16.32 18.40
CA PRO A 518 15.10 -17.28 18.63
C PRO A 518 14.82 -18.12 17.38
N ILE A 519 14.34 -19.34 17.58
CA ILE A 519 14.03 -20.30 16.50
C ILE A 519 12.53 -20.31 16.20
N LYS A 520 11.72 -20.13 17.25
CA LYS A 520 10.28 -19.94 17.19
C LYS A 520 9.92 -18.83 18.16
N ASP A 521 9.08 -17.92 17.70
CA ASP A 521 8.25 -17.10 18.55
C ASP A 521 6.85 -17.75 18.58
N LYS A 522 6.05 -17.50 19.61
CA LYS A 522 4.65 -17.95 19.66
C LYS A 522 3.66 -16.86 19.28
N ASP A 523 4.11 -15.61 19.28
CA ASP A 523 3.22 -14.46 19.24
C ASP A 523 2.97 -13.95 17.80
N HIS A 524 3.43 -14.68 16.78
CA HIS A 524 3.27 -14.33 15.36
C HIS A 524 2.10 -15.07 14.67
N PRO A 525 1.33 -14.42 13.80
CA PRO A 525 0.16 -15.03 13.15
C PRO A 525 0.50 -15.92 11.93
N PHE A 526 1.76 -15.96 11.48
CA PHE A 526 2.16 -16.63 10.24
C PHE A 526 2.36 -18.15 10.45
N LEU A 527 1.33 -18.95 10.17
CA LEU A 527 1.32 -20.42 10.31
C LEU A 527 0.99 -21.10 8.97
N GLU A 528 1.51 -22.32 8.74
CA GLU A 528 1.28 -23.09 7.51
C GLU A 528 -0.18 -23.56 7.37
N GLU A 529 -0.74 -24.04 8.48
CA GLU A 529 -2.18 -24.19 8.68
C GLU A 529 -2.62 -23.17 9.73
N VAL A 530 -3.33 -22.11 9.31
CA VAL A 530 -4.05 -21.24 10.25
C VAL A 530 -5.22 -22.06 10.82
N GLU A 531 -5.32 -22.15 12.16
CA GLU A 531 -6.39 -22.89 12.82
C GLU A 531 -7.78 -22.43 12.34
N ALA A 532 -8.71 -23.36 12.17
CA ALA A 532 -10.00 -23.09 11.53
C ALA A 532 -10.83 -22.09 12.35
N VAL A 533 -10.83 -20.82 11.93
CA VAL A 533 -11.49 -19.70 12.62
C VAL A 533 -13.02 -19.91 12.65
N HIS A 534 -13.54 -20.34 13.79
CA HIS A 534 -14.92 -20.79 13.94
C HIS A 534 -15.91 -19.65 14.26
N SER A 535 -15.43 -18.59 14.90
CA SER A 535 -16.19 -17.41 15.34
C SER A 535 -15.69 -16.10 14.72
N ALA A 536 -16.45 -15.00 14.88
CA ALA A 536 -16.02 -13.66 14.46
C ALA A 536 -15.03 -13.04 15.47
N ALA A 537 -15.14 -13.37 16.76
CA ALA A 537 -14.18 -12.92 17.77
C ALA A 537 -12.77 -13.52 17.58
N GLU A 538 -12.66 -14.79 17.18
CA GLU A 538 -11.37 -15.39 16.79
C GLU A 538 -10.78 -14.69 15.55
N ALA A 539 -11.62 -14.36 14.56
CA ALA A 539 -11.20 -13.60 13.39
C ALA A 539 -10.68 -12.20 13.76
N ALA A 540 -11.37 -11.50 14.67
CA ALA A 540 -10.97 -10.17 15.14
C ALA A 540 -9.66 -10.20 15.93
N ASN A 541 -9.43 -11.22 16.77
CA ASN A 541 -8.17 -11.42 17.47
C ASN A 541 -7.01 -11.72 16.51
N ALA A 542 -7.21 -12.60 15.52
CA ALA A 542 -6.22 -12.87 14.48
C ALA A 542 -5.91 -11.62 13.65
N LEU A 543 -6.92 -10.78 13.37
CA LEU A 543 -6.78 -9.51 12.67
C LEU A 543 -5.98 -8.49 13.49
N ALA A 544 -6.25 -8.34 14.79
CA ALA A 544 -5.51 -7.46 15.68
C ALA A 544 -4.02 -7.87 15.82
N GLN A 545 -3.75 -9.19 15.89
CA GLN A 545 -2.38 -9.71 15.84
C GLN A 545 -1.71 -9.42 14.50
N LEU A 546 -2.45 -9.55 13.38
CA LEU A 546 -1.95 -9.20 12.06
C LEU A 546 -1.57 -7.71 11.97
N VAL A 547 -2.40 -6.77 12.47
CA VAL A 547 -2.05 -5.33 12.51
C VAL A 547 -0.66 -5.12 13.12
N VAL A 548 -0.40 -5.68 14.31
CA VAL A 548 0.91 -5.57 14.97
C VAL A 548 2.05 -6.12 14.11
N TRP A 549 1.86 -7.29 13.47
CA TRP A 549 2.91 -7.94 12.68
C TRP A 549 3.04 -7.46 11.23
N THR A 550 2.11 -6.64 10.74
CA THR A 550 2.22 -5.97 9.42
C THR A 550 3.11 -4.73 9.43
N THR A 551 3.47 -4.22 10.61
CA THR A 551 4.41 -3.10 10.81
C THR A 551 5.82 -3.45 10.30
N SER A 552 6.58 -2.44 9.84
CA SER A 552 7.89 -2.65 9.22
C SER A 552 8.88 -3.41 10.11
N GLU A 553 8.98 -3.05 11.40
CA GLU A 553 9.92 -3.70 12.33
C GLU A 553 9.55 -5.15 12.66
N LYS A 554 8.24 -5.45 12.78
CA LYS A 554 7.76 -6.82 13.03
C LYS A 554 7.85 -7.69 11.78
N LEU A 555 7.67 -7.11 10.59
CA LEU A 555 7.88 -7.79 9.32
C LEU A 555 9.38 -8.09 9.08
N ASP A 556 10.28 -7.14 9.37
CA ASP A 556 11.74 -7.39 9.41
C ASP A 556 12.08 -8.46 10.46
N THR A 557 11.40 -8.49 11.61
CA THR A 557 11.59 -9.54 12.64
C THR A 557 11.16 -10.92 12.12
N ALA A 558 9.99 -11.03 11.49
CA ALA A 558 9.48 -12.28 10.90
C ALA A 558 10.40 -12.81 9.79
N LEU A 559 10.77 -11.96 8.84
CA LEU A 559 11.52 -12.36 7.64
C LEU A 559 13.03 -12.49 7.92
N LEU A 560 13.64 -11.58 8.69
CA LEU A 560 15.10 -11.52 8.87
C LEU A 560 15.58 -12.19 10.15
N VAL A 561 14.80 -12.17 11.25
CA VAL A 561 15.23 -12.75 12.54
C VAL A 561 14.67 -14.15 12.72
N LEU A 562 13.35 -14.35 12.53
CA LEU A 562 12.69 -15.65 12.66
C LEU A 562 12.82 -16.52 11.39
N SER A 563 13.29 -15.96 10.27
CA SER A 563 13.50 -16.68 9.00
C SER A 563 12.20 -17.31 8.45
N ILE A 564 11.05 -16.71 8.70
CA ILE A 564 9.74 -17.17 8.17
C ILE A 564 9.72 -16.93 6.65
N PRO A 565 9.40 -17.92 5.79
CA PRO A 565 9.31 -17.74 4.35
C PRO A 565 8.37 -16.59 3.96
N ARG A 566 8.74 -15.80 2.94
CA ARG A 566 7.90 -14.68 2.47
C ARG A 566 6.53 -15.18 1.99
N ASP A 567 6.52 -16.25 1.21
CA ASP A 567 5.32 -16.86 0.65
C ASP A 567 4.35 -17.34 1.75
N LEU A 568 4.89 -17.77 2.89
CA LEU A 568 4.11 -18.15 4.08
C LEU A 568 3.51 -16.93 4.79
N VAL A 569 4.28 -15.84 4.94
CA VAL A 569 3.78 -14.56 5.46
C VAL A 569 2.62 -14.04 4.62
N ASP A 570 2.75 -14.03 3.29
CA ASP A 570 1.71 -13.54 2.38
C ASP A 570 0.50 -14.49 2.32
N THR A 571 0.71 -15.82 2.36
CA THR A 571 -0.38 -16.81 2.39
C THR A 571 -1.19 -16.73 3.67
N ALA A 572 -0.54 -16.69 4.85
CA ALA A 572 -1.23 -16.54 6.12
C ALA A 572 -1.93 -15.17 6.23
N THR A 573 -1.32 -14.10 5.73
CA THR A 573 -1.95 -12.77 5.62
C THR A 573 -3.22 -12.83 4.77
N ARG A 574 -3.18 -13.44 3.58
CA ARG A 574 -4.36 -13.66 2.72
C ARG A 574 -5.45 -14.45 3.44
N GLN A 575 -5.11 -15.53 4.13
CA GLN A 575 -6.07 -16.36 4.87
C GLN A 575 -6.75 -15.59 6.01
N ILE A 576 -5.99 -14.84 6.81
CA ILE A 576 -6.54 -14.06 7.93
C ILE A 576 -7.45 -12.94 7.41
N LEU A 577 -7.03 -12.19 6.38
CA LEU A 577 -7.85 -11.14 5.78
C LEU A 577 -9.12 -11.70 5.12
N ALA A 578 -9.04 -12.83 4.41
CA ALA A 578 -10.20 -13.49 3.84
C ALA A 578 -11.19 -13.97 4.92
N ASN A 579 -10.69 -14.58 6.00
CA ASN A 579 -11.50 -15.01 7.15
C ASN A 579 -12.18 -13.81 7.83
N ALA A 580 -11.48 -12.69 8.02
CA ALA A 580 -12.06 -11.46 8.58
C ALA A 580 -13.19 -10.90 7.70
N VAL A 581 -12.96 -10.81 6.38
CA VAL A 581 -13.94 -10.35 5.39
C VAL A 581 -15.18 -11.27 5.35
N ASP A 582 -15.01 -12.59 5.41
CA ASP A 582 -16.13 -13.54 5.44
C ASP A 582 -16.86 -13.61 6.80
N ARG A 583 -16.37 -12.92 7.84
CA ARG A 583 -17.16 -12.61 9.06
C ARG A 583 -17.73 -11.20 9.07
N GLY A 584 -17.44 -10.39 8.04
CA GLY A 584 -17.87 -9.00 7.94
C GLY A 584 -17.10 -8.05 8.85
N LEU A 585 -15.87 -8.39 9.23
CA LEU A 585 -15.04 -7.46 9.98
C LEU A 585 -14.54 -6.35 9.06
N ALA A 586 -14.58 -5.11 9.55
CA ALA A 586 -13.94 -3.96 8.95
C ALA A 586 -12.40 -4.16 8.90
N LEU A 587 -11.75 -3.45 7.99
CA LEU A 587 -10.29 -3.45 7.83
C LEU A 587 -9.81 -2.00 7.90
N THR A 588 -8.67 -1.77 8.57
CA THR A 588 -7.99 -0.47 8.51
C THR A 588 -7.48 -0.20 7.09
N PRO A 589 -7.24 1.06 6.68
CA PRO A 589 -6.82 1.38 5.32
C PRO A 589 -5.60 0.57 4.85
N GLU A 590 -4.61 0.34 5.71
CA GLU A 590 -3.40 -0.43 5.41
C GLU A 590 -3.69 -1.92 5.17
N LEU A 591 -4.69 -2.48 5.88
CA LEU A 591 -5.15 -3.84 5.68
C LEU A 591 -6.09 -3.96 4.48
N THR A 592 -6.86 -2.92 4.16
CA THR A 592 -7.66 -2.82 2.92
C THR A 592 -6.75 -2.81 1.70
N THR A 593 -5.74 -1.94 1.63
CA THR A 593 -4.73 -1.95 0.54
C THR A 593 -4.05 -3.31 0.45
N ARG A 594 -3.71 -3.94 1.58
CA ARG A 594 -3.07 -5.27 1.60
C ARG A 594 -4.02 -6.38 1.14
N ALA A 595 -5.30 -6.31 1.47
CA ALA A 595 -6.31 -7.27 1.05
C ALA A 595 -6.53 -7.25 -0.46
N LEU A 596 -6.51 -6.06 -1.07
CA LEU A 596 -6.53 -5.90 -2.53
C LEU A 596 -5.23 -6.43 -3.16
N ALA A 597 -4.06 -6.03 -2.63
CA ALA A 597 -2.76 -6.47 -3.15
C ALA A 597 -2.53 -7.99 -3.07
N VAL A 598 -3.11 -8.69 -2.08
CA VAL A 598 -3.09 -10.16 -2.03
C VAL A 598 -4.32 -10.82 -2.67
N GLY A 599 -5.24 -10.07 -3.30
CA GLY A 599 -6.35 -10.61 -4.08
C GLY A 599 -7.50 -11.23 -3.29
N VAL A 600 -7.84 -10.68 -2.11
CA VAL A 600 -9.04 -11.07 -1.33
C VAL A 600 -10.33 -10.52 -1.94
N SER A 601 -10.23 -9.38 -2.63
CA SER A 601 -11.30 -8.71 -3.38
C SER A 601 -10.69 -8.05 -4.63
N PRO A 602 -11.38 -7.96 -5.78
CA PRO A 602 -10.87 -7.26 -6.95
C PRO A 602 -10.77 -5.75 -6.74
N ASP A 603 -11.69 -5.18 -5.97
CA ASP A 603 -11.75 -3.75 -5.65
C ASP A 603 -12.30 -3.50 -4.24
N GLU A 604 -12.13 -2.26 -3.78
CA GLU A 604 -12.51 -1.75 -2.47
C GLU A 604 -14.04 -1.73 -2.28
N GLY A 605 -14.80 -1.40 -3.33
CA GLY A 605 -16.26 -1.35 -3.29
C GLY A 605 -16.88 -2.74 -3.15
N ALA A 606 -16.34 -3.73 -3.86
CA ALA A 606 -16.68 -5.14 -3.71
C ALA A 606 -16.31 -5.68 -2.31
N LEU A 607 -15.17 -5.25 -1.76
CA LEU A 607 -14.71 -5.62 -0.42
C LEU A 607 -15.71 -5.17 0.65
N VAL A 608 -16.03 -3.86 0.68
CA VAL A 608 -16.95 -3.28 1.67
C VAL A 608 -18.38 -3.79 1.47
N THR A 609 -18.82 -4.02 0.22
CA THR A 609 -20.13 -4.64 -0.05
C THR A 609 -20.22 -6.06 0.54
N ARG A 610 -19.19 -6.89 0.38
CA ARG A 610 -19.11 -8.23 0.98
C ARG A 610 -19.06 -8.15 2.51
N GLN A 611 -18.30 -7.22 3.07
CA GLN A 611 -18.22 -7.02 4.52
C GLN A 611 -19.58 -6.65 5.13
N LEU A 612 -20.31 -5.69 4.53
CA LEU A 612 -21.66 -5.31 4.97
C LEU A 612 -22.64 -6.48 4.96
N GLU A 613 -22.64 -7.28 3.88
CA GLU A 613 -23.49 -8.47 3.77
C GLU A 613 -23.14 -9.52 4.84
N ARG A 614 -21.86 -9.83 5.01
CA ARG A 614 -21.38 -10.80 6.00
C ARG A 614 -21.58 -10.32 7.43
N PHE A 615 -21.44 -9.04 7.71
CA PHE A 615 -21.63 -8.53 9.07
C PHE A 615 -23.11 -8.51 9.47
N ARG A 616 -24.01 -8.29 8.51
CA ARG A 616 -25.45 -8.49 8.69
C ARG A 616 -25.82 -9.94 9.02
N GLU A 617 -25.06 -10.92 8.51
CA GLU A 617 -25.19 -12.34 8.89
C GLU A 617 -24.61 -12.61 10.29
N THR A 618 -23.36 -12.18 10.58
CA THR A 618 -22.71 -12.31 11.90
C THR A 618 -23.56 -11.69 13.02
N THR A 619 -24.17 -10.52 12.78
CA THR A 619 -25.04 -9.82 13.74
C THR A 619 -26.49 -10.30 13.73
N ALA A 620 -26.83 -11.33 12.94
CA ALA A 620 -28.11 -12.04 13.04
C ALA A 620 -28.05 -13.29 13.95
N ASP A 621 -26.85 -13.72 14.35
CA ASP A 621 -26.64 -14.83 15.28
C ASP A 621 -26.90 -14.41 16.74
N GLU A 622 -27.30 -15.35 17.61
CA GLU A 622 -27.75 -15.04 18.99
C GLU A 622 -26.61 -14.49 19.86
N ASP A 623 -25.37 -14.94 19.63
CA ASP A 623 -24.15 -14.51 20.32
C ASP A 623 -23.29 -13.52 19.49
N PHE A 624 -23.83 -12.94 18.40
CA PHE A 624 -23.11 -12.02 17.48
C PHE A 624 -21.76 -12.56 16.94
N GLY A 625 -21.63 -13.88 16.76
CA GLY A 625 -20.36 -14.50 16.39
C GLY A 625 -19.27 -14.42 17.48
N GLY A 626 -19.65 -14.19 18.74
CA GLY A 626 -18.76 -14.08 19.90
C GLY A 626 -18.24 -12.68 20.22
N LEU A 627 -18.61 -11.67 19.41
CA LEU A 627 -18.18 -10.28 19.60
C LEU A 627 -18.91 -9.60 20.77
N SER A 628 -18.27 -8.67 21.46
CA SER A 628 -18.95 -7.84 22.45
C SER A 628 -19.90 -6.84 21.75
N SER A 629 -20.84 -6.25 22.50
CA SER A 629 -21.69 -5.20 21.91
C SER A 629 -20.90 -3.96 21.50
N GLU A 630 -19.74 -3.70 22.12
CA GLU A 630 -18.86 -2.58 21.79
C GLU A 630 -18.14 -2.85 20.46
N ASP A 631 -17.49 -4.01 20.32
CA ASP A 631 -16.88 -4.45 19.03
C ASP A 631 -17.89 -4.39 17.87
N VAL A 632 -19.16 -4.74 18.13
CA VAL A 632 -20.23 -4.69 17.12
C VAL A 632 -20.62 -3.26 16.75
N ALA A 633 -20.58 -2.31 17.69
CA ALA A 633 -20.82 -0.90 17.39
C ALA A 633 -19.64 -0.30 16.60
N ASP A 634 -18.41 -0.49 17.09
CA ASP A 634 -17.16 -0.05 16.47
C ASP A 634 -17.04 -0.56 15.02
N ASN A 635 -17.36 -1.84 14.77
CA ASN A 635 -17.32 -2.43 13.43
C ASN A 635 -18.43 -1.90 12.52
N TRP A 636 -19.64 -1.61 13.04
CA TRP A 636 -20.69 -0.96 12.25
C TRP A 636 -20.34 0.48 11.88
N GLU A 637 -19.74 1.25 12.81
CA GLU A 637 -19.29 2.62 12.55
C GLU A 637 -18.25 2.63 11.41
N GLN A 638 -17.22 1.78 11.49
CA GLN A 638 -16.19 1.64 10.44
C GLN A 638 -16.76 1.16 9.09
N LEU A 639 -17.69 0.20 9.07
CA LEU A 639 -18.31 -0.26 7.81
C LEU A 639 -19.23 0.80 7.19
N LEU A 640 -19.89 1.65 7.98
CA LEU A 640 -20.71 2.75 7.47
C LEU A 640 -19.84 3.90 6.92
N GLU A 641 -18.70 4.17 7.55
CA GLU A 641 -17.70 5.12 7.07
C GLU A 641 -17.09 4.66 5.75
N ALA A 642 -16.53 3.45 5.70
CA ALA A 642 -15.98 2.85 4.48
C ALA A 642 -17.03 2.78 3.35
N ALA A 643 -18.29 2.46 3.67
CA ALA A 643 -19.38 2.49 2.69
C ALA A 643 -19.68 3.90 2.16
N SER A 644 -19.56 4.93 3.00
CA SER A 644 -19.71 6.33 2.60
C SER A 644 -18.59 6.78 1.64
N GLU A 645 -17.33 6.41 1.93
CA GLU A 645 -16.16 6.69 1.10
C GLU A 645 -16.19 5.95 -0.25
N ASN A 646 -16.73 4.72 -0.25
CA ASN A 646 -16.88 3.88 -1.43
C ASN A 646 -18.14 4.18 -2.27
N GLU A 647 -18.89 5.23 -1.93
CA GLU A 647 -20.20 5.60 -2.52
C GLU A 647 -21.28 4.50 -2.43
N ILE A 648 -21.16 3.53 -1.52
CA ILE A 648 -22.03 2.35 -1.44
C ILE A 648 -23.41 2.72 -0.88
N ALA A 649 -24.47 2.23 -1.55
CA ALA A 649 -25.84 2.37 -1.08
C ALA A 649 -26.18 1.30 -0.04
N VAL A 650 -26.10 1.65 1.26
CA VAL A 650 -26.62 0.78 2.33
C VAL A 650 -28.15 0.65 2.18
N ASP A 651 -28.69 -0.55 2.40
CA ASP A 651 -30.15 -0.80 2.39
C ASP A 651 -30.80 -0.49 3.75
N GLY A 652 -32.12 -0.31 3.75
CA GLY A 652 -32.88 0.04 4.96
C GLY A 652 -32.74 -0.95 6.12
N VAL A 653 -32.71 -2.26 5.85
CA VAL A 653 -32.61 -3.29 6.88
C VAL A 653 -31.20 -3.34 7.48
N THR A 654 -30.17 -3.16 6.66
CA THR A 654 -28.78 -3.06 7.12
C THR A 654 -28.55 -1.79 7.92
N HIS A 655 -29.07 -0.64 7.46
CA HIS A 655 -28.98 0.64 8.17
C HIS A 655 -29.70 0.62 9.52
N GLU A 656 -30.94 0.11 9.57
CA GLU A 656 -31.70 -0.04 10.82
C GLU A 656 -30.99 -0.96 11.83
N ARG A 657 -30.37 -2.05 11.36
CA ARG A 657 -29.56 -2.96 12.20
C ARG A 657 -28.32 -2.26 12.77
N ALA A 658 -27.53 -1.60 11.92
CA ALA A 658 -26.32 -0.91 12.32
C ALA A 658 -26.60 0.18 13.37
N TRP A 659 -27.53 1.09 13.08
CA TRP A 659 -27.89 2.16 14.01
C TRP A 659 -28.67 1.69 15.25
N SER A 660 -29.29 0.51 15.22
CA SER A 660 -29.83 -0.13 16.43
C SER A 660 -28.71 -0.63 17.36
N ALA A 661 -27.67 -1.25 16.79
CA ALA A 661 -26.50 -1.70 17.55
C ALA A 661 -25.69 -0.53 18.13
N ILE A 662 -25.40 0.51 17.33
CA ILE A 662 -24.64 1.69 17.75
C ILE A 662 -25.33 2.41 18.92
N ARG A 663 -26.63 2.76 18.77
CA ARG A 663 -27.40 3.44 19.84
C ARG A 663 -27.53 2.62 21.13
N LYS A 664 -27.49 1.29 21.06
CA LYS A 664 -27.50 0.43 22.25
C LYS A 664 -26.24 0.60 23.12
N VAL A 665 -25.10 0.98 22.53
CA VAL A 665 -23.82 1.20 23.23
C VAL A 665 -23.60 2.68 23.53
N ARG A 666 -23.67 3.54 22.51
CA ARG A 666 -23.35 4.97 22.63
C ARG A 666 -24.50 5.82 23.17
N GLY A 667 -25.73 5.28 23.17
CA GLY A 667 -26.97 6.00 23.49
C GLY A 667 -27.44 6.94 22.37
N ASP A 668 -28.54 7.65 22.60
CA ASP A 668 -29.04 8.69 21.68
C ASP A 668 -28.23 10.01 21.76
N ALA A 669 -27.02 9.98 22.33
CA ALA A 669 -26.22 11.17 22.66
C ALA A 669 -25.07 11.45 21.67
N THR A 670 -24.70 10.49 20.83
CA THR A 670 -23.57 10.59 19.90
C THR A 670 -24.03 10.60 18.44
N GLY A 671 -23.75 11.69 17.72
CA GLY A 671 -23.84 11.76 16.26
C GLY A 671 -25.26 11.79 15.68
N GLU A 672 -25.58 12.92 15.02
CA GLU A 672 -26.32 13.13 13.75
C GLU A 672 -27.62 12.35 13.38
N HIS A 673 -28.02 11.30 14.09
CA HIS A 673 -29.17 10.44 13.74
C HIS A 673 -30.11 10.11 14.91
N ALA A 674 -29.89 10.72 16.09
CA ALA A 674 -30.63 10.48 17.33
C ALA A 674 -32.17 10.68 17.28
N GLY A 675 -32.71 11.31 16.22
CA GLY A 675 -34.15 11.50 16.02
C GLY A 675 -34.83 10.52 15.05
N LEU A 676 -34.08 9.69 14.32
CA LEU A 676 -34.56 9.08 13.07
C LEU A 676 -35.38 7.78 13.23
N ALA A 677 -35.76 7.39 14.45
CA ALA A 677 -36.52 6.16 14.70
C ALA A 677 -37.98 6.19 14.20
N GLU A 678 -38.60 7.37 14.14
CA GLU A 678 -39.99 7.57 13.67
C GLU A 678 -40.07 8.83 12.78
N VAL A 679 -39.33 8.83 11.67
CA VAL A 679 -39.40 9.90 10.66
C VAL A 679 -40.75 9.86 9.94
N ASP A 680 -41.68 10.67 10.42
CA ASP A 680 -42.96 10.89 9.75
C ASP A 680 -42.74 11.69 8.46
N VAL A 681 -42.67 10.97 7.33
CA VAL A 681 -42.45 11.51 5.98
C VAL A 681 -43.45 12.62 5.62
N ALA A 682 -44.64 12.66 6.23
CA ALA A 682 -45.61 13.74 6.03
C ALA A 682 -45.14 15.10 6.58
N LYS A 683 -44.11 15.12 7.45
CA LYS A 683 -43.52 16.32 8.06
C LYS A 683 -42.28 16.85 7.36
N LEU A 684 -41.78 16.20 6.29
CA LEU A 684 -40.65 16.72 5.49
C LEU A 684 -40.77 18.23 5.14
N PRO A 685 -41.96 18.79 4.80
CA PRO A 685 -42.11 20.22 4.56
C PRO A 685 -41.88 21.12 5.78
N ASP A 686 -42.10 20.61 6.99
CA ASP A 686 -41.92 21.34 8.25
C ASP A 686 -40.48 21.23 8.81
N MET A 687 -39.65 20.32 8.29
CA MET A 687 -38.30 20.02 8.78
C MET A 687 -37.25 21.09 8.42
N GLY A 688 -36.24 21.27 9.28
CA GLY A 688 -35.16 22.25 9.10
C GLY A 688 -34.10 21.83 8.06
N LYS A 689 -33.24 22.76 7.62
CA LYS A 689 -32.12 22.43 6.71
C LYS A 689 -31.23 21.28 7.25
N PRO A 690 -30.78 21.29 8.52
CA PRO A 690 -29.89 20.23 9.04
C PRO A 690 -30.59 18.87 9.12
N GLU A 691 -31.86 18.88 9.50
CA GLU A 691 -32.69 17.68 9.63
C GLU A 691 -32.95 17.01 8.28
N LEU A 692 -33.21 17.80 7.22
CA LEU A 692 -33.24 17.27 5.85
C LEU A 692 -31.86 16.81 5.37
N ALA A 693 -30.76 17.46 5.79
CA ALA A 693 -29.41 17.03 5.46
C ALA A 693 -29.08 15.65 6.05
N MET A 694 -29.39 15.43 7.34
CA MET A 694 -29.25 14.12 8.01
C MET A 694 -30.06 13.02 7.31
N LEU A 695 -31.20 13.37 6.70
CA LEU A 695 -32.04 12.43 5.96
C LEU A 695 -31.52 12.10 4.55
N LEU A 696 -30.58 12.85 3.98
CA LEU A 696 -29.99 12.56 2.66
C LEU A 696 -29.14 11.28 2.63
N ASP A 697 -28.60 10.87 3.77
CA ASP A 697 -27.90 9.58 3.91
C ASP A 697 -28.81 8.44 4.37
N HIS A 698 -30.05 8.73 4.82
CA HIS A 698 -30.98 7.72 5.32
C HIS A 698 -31.68 6.96 4.16
N PRO A 699 -31.50 5.64 4.02
CA PRO A 699 -31.85 4.93 2.78
C PRO A 699 -33.34 4.93 2.43
N ASN A 700 -34.22 4.93 3.43
CA ASN A 700 -35.67 4.92 3.20
C ASN A 700 -36.25 6.34 2.97
N HIS A 701 -35.45 7.40 3.16
CA HIS A 701 -35.94 8.80 3.21
C HIS A 701 -35.16 9.80 2.34
N ARG A 702 -33.94 9.47 1.92
CA ARG A 702 -33.05 10.32 1.11
C ARG A 702 -33.70 10.88 -0.15
N LEU A 703 -34.46 10.10 -0.91
CA LEU A 703 -35.21 10.59 -2.08
C LEU A 703 -36.24 11.65 -1.70
N GLY A 704 -36.96 11.45 -0.58
CA GLY A 704 -37.97 12.40 -0.09
C GLY A 704 -37.35 13.71 0.40
N ALA A 705 -36.27 13.62 1.17
CA ALA A 705 -35.52 14.78 1.64
C ALA A 705 -34.85 15.55 0.48
N ALA A 706 -34.25 14.84 -0.48
CA ALA A 706 -33.67 15.42 -1.69
C ALA A 706 -34.72 16.15 -2.55
N LEU A 707 -35.88 15.54 -2.80
CA LEU A 707 -36.99 16.20 -3.51
C LEU A 707 -37.50 17.45 -2.76
N GLU A 708 -37.55 17.41 -1.42
CA GLU A 708 -37.97 18.56 -0.61
C GLU A 708 -36.92 19.68 -0.58
N LEU A 709 -35.63 19.37 -0.55
CA LEU A 709 -34.55 20.35 -0.72
C LEU A 709 -34.58 21.00 -2.11
N CYS A 710 -34.77 20.22 -3.17
CA CYS A 710 -34.95 20.76 -4.53
C CYS A 710 -36.15 21.73 -4.63
N LYS A 711 -37.29 21.38 -4.03
CA LYS A 711 -38.49 22.26 -3.96
C LYS A 711 -38.26 23.58 -3.22
N ARG A 712 -37.22 23.65 -2.38
CA ARG A 712 -36.85 24.87 -1.61
C ARG A 712 -35.89 25.78 -2.39
N GLU A 713 -35.43 25.36 -3.58
CA GLU A 713 -34.54 26.11 -4.48
C GLU A 713 -33.26 26.66 -3.80
N ASP A 714 -32.80 25.97 -2.76
CA ASP A 714 -31.74 26.43 -1.86
C ASP A 714 -30.34 26.02 -2.35
N PRO A 715 -29.50 26.95 -2.85
CA PRO A 715 -28.23 26.61 -3.50
C PRO A 715 -27.14 26.20 -2.51
N GLU A 716 -27.26 26.59 -1.22
CA GLU A 716 -26.30 26.21 -0.18
C GLU A 716 -26.25 24.69 0.02
N MET A 717 -27.39 24.02 -0.18
CA MET A 717 -27.55 22.57 0.02
C MET A 717 -27.10 21.73 -1.18
N LEU A 718 -26.72 22.35 -2.32
CA LEU A 718 -26.42 21.62 -3.57
C LEU A 718 -25.27 20.62 -3.43
N GLN A 719 -24.22 20.95 -2.66
CA GLN A 719 -23.07 20.07 -2.48
C GLN A 719 -23.40 18.86 -1.57
N SER A 720 -24.09 19.09 -0.45
CA SER A 720 -24.59 18.01 0.42
C SER A 720 -25.55 17.09 -0.32
N LEU A 721 -26.45 17.67 -1.13
CA LEU A 721 -27.37 16.95 -2.00
C LEU A 721 -26.61 16.09 -3.03
N TYR A 722 -25.56 16.62 -3.67
CA TYR A 722 -24.80 15.85 -4.67
C TYR A 722 -23.95 14.74 -4.05
N LYS A 723 -23.35 14.98 -2.87
CA LYS A 723 -22.67 13.93 -2.09
C LYS A 723 -23.59 12.73 -1.82
N ALA A 724 -24.87 12.99 -1.56
CA ALA A 724 -25.89 11.93 -1.43
C ALA A 724 -26.29 11.32 -2.78
N VAL A 725 -26.41 12.10 -3.86
CA VAL A 725 -26.68 11.58 -5.23
C VAL A 725 -25.59 10.59 -5.69
N ARG A 726 -24.32 10.80 -5.33
CA ARG A 726 -23.24 9.82 -5.57
C ARG A 726 -23.53 8.48 -4.90
N LYS A 727 -24.06 8.50 -3.66
CA LYS A 727 -24.47 7.30 -2.90
C LYS A 727 -25.78 6.66 -3.39
N MET A 728 -26.70 7.42 -3.98
CA MET A 728 -28.02 6.93 -4.42
C MET A 728 -27.95 5.80 -5.49
N PRO A 729 -28.99 4.94 -5.57
CA PRO A 729 -29.18 3.97 -6.65
C PRO A 729 -29.73 4.62 -7.94
N ARG A 730 -29.58 3.92 -9.08
CA ARG A 730 -29.95 4.39 -10.43
C ARG A 730 -31.36 5.00 -10.52
N ALA A 731 -32.33 4.40 -9.84
CA ALA A 731 -33.73 4.82 -9.81
C ALA A 731 -33.97 6.16 -9.08
N GLU A 732 -33.15 6.50 -8.10
CA GLU A 732 -33.25 7.77 -7.36
C GLU A 732 -32.48 8.89 -8.09
N VAL A 733 -31.27 8.59 -8.60
CA VAL A 733 -30.43 9.53 -9.35
C VAL A 733 -31.17 10.08 -10.59
N VAL A 734 -31.89 9.24 -11.33
CA VAL A 734 -32.64 9.68 -12.52
C VAL A 734 -33.80 10.63 -12.21
N GLN A 735 -34.33 10.60 -10.97
CA GLN A 735 -35.38 11.51 -10.51
C GLN A 735 -34.79 12.83 -9.95
N ILE A 736 -33.67 12.75 -9.22
CA ILE A 736 -33.08 13.90 -8.51
C ILE A 736 -32.27 14.81 -9.43
N VAL A 737 -31.40 14.28 -10.30
CA VAL A 737 -30.49 15.14 -11.09
C VAL A 737 -31.24 16.07 -12.07
N PRO A 738 -32.36 15.69 -12.70
CA PRO A 738 -33.21 16.65 -13.43
C PRO A 738 -33.72 17.83 -12.58
N ARG A 739 -33.94 17.66 -11.27
CA ARG A 739 -34.29 18.76 -10.36
C ARG A 739 -33.09 19.61 -10.00
N ILE A 740 -31.90 19.01 -9.92
CA ILE A 740 -30.64 19.76 -9.74
C ILE A 740 -30.33 20.63 -10.98
N VAL A 741 -30.77 20.24 -12.18
CA VAL A 741 -30.69 21.09 -13.39
C VAL A 741 -31.57 22.34 -13.31
N GLU A 742 -32.69 22.31 -12.58
CA GLU A 742 -33.61 23.46 -12.43
C GLU A 742 -32.92 24.67 -11.73
N TYR A 743 -31.84 24.44 -10.98
CA TYR A 743 -30.99 25.48 -10.36
C TYR A 743 -30.09 26.26 -11.35
N GLY A 744 -30.03 25.86 -12.62
CA GLY A 744 -29.23 26.51 -13.66
C GLY A 744 -27.72 26.46 -13.40
N GLU A 745 -26.99 27.55 -13.69
CA GLU A 745 -25.52 27.59 -13.55
C GLU A 745 -25.02 27.31 -12.11
N SER A 746 -25.90 27.50 -11.11
CA SER A 746 -25.62 27.31 -9.67
C SER A 746 -25.30 25.86 -9.31
N SER A 747 -25.93 24.88 -9.95
CA SER A 747 -25.61 23.46 -9.75
C SER A 747 -24.38 22.99 -10.55
N GLY A 748 -23.77 23.90 -11.32
CA GLY A 748 -22.68 23.57 -12.22
C GLY A 748 -21.42 23.00 -11.56
N ASP A 749 -21.10 23.40 -10.33
CA ASP A 749 -19.93 22.85 -9.61
C ASP A 749 -20.22 21.45 -9.06
N ALA A 750 -21.41 21.23 -8.49
CA ALA A 750 -21.87 19.91 -8.03
C ALA A 750 -22.01 18.90 -9.19
N LEU A 751 -22.53 19.35 -10.33
CA LEU A 751 -22.60 18.55 -11.56
C LEU A 751 -21.22 18.26 -12.17
N ILE A 752 -20.23 19.14 -12.01
CA ILE A 752 -18.84 18.87 -12.42
C ILE A 752 -18.19 17.85 -11.48
N ASP A 753 -18.37 17.97 -10.16
CA ASP A 753 -17.93 16.94 -9.20
C ASP A 753 -18.54 15.56 -9.51
N GLY A 754 -19.82 15.53 -9.88
CA GLY A 754 -20.52 14.32 -10.30
C GLY A 754 -19.92 13.56 -11.49
N LEU A 755 -19.05 14.19 -12.29
CA LEU A 755 -18.27 13.50 -13.33
C LEU A 755 -17.15 12.61 -12.75
N SER A 756 -16.74 12.83 -11.50
CA SER A 756 -15.75 12.00 -10.79
C SER A 756 -16.34 10.79 -10.06
N ALA A 757 -17.68 10.68 -9.98
CA ALA A 757 -18.35 9.65 -9.21
C ALA A 757 -17.97 8.22 -9.64
N ARG A 758 -17.81 7.30 -8.68
CA ARG A 758 -17.42 5.90 -8.95
C ARG A 758 -18.45 5.22 -9.88
N LYS A 759 -19.74 5.56 -9.75
CA LYS A 759 -20.85 4.95 -10.51
C LYS A 759 -21.08 5.57 -11.91
N THR A 760 -21.04 4.73 -12.94
CA THR A 760 -21.26 5.10 -14.35
C THR A 760 -22.54 5.92 -14.60
N PHE A 761 -23.67 5.56 -13.98
CA PHE A 761 -24.94 6.27 -14.16
C PHE A 761 -25.00 7.63 -13.43
N VAL A 762 -24.17 7.85 -12.40
CA VAL A 762 -24.02 9.19 -11.79
C VAL A 762 -23.22 10.07 -12.74
N ARG A 763 -22.12 9.57 -13.31
CA ARG A 763 -21.37 10.30 -14.36
C ARG A 763 -22.24 10.61 -15.58
N GLN A 764 -23.08 9.66 -16.02
CA GLN A 764 -24.06 9.85 -17.09
C GLN A 764 -25.06 10.97 -16.75
N ALA A 765 -25.72 10.91 -15.59
CA ALA A 765 -26.68 11.94 -15.16
C ALA A 765 -26.04 13.33 -15.03
N SER A 766 -24.82 13.37 -14.51
CA SER A 766 -24.02 14.59 -14.37
C SER A 766 -23.72 15.21 -15.74
N ALA A 767 -23.25 14.40 -16.70
CA ALA A 767 -23.00 14.85 -18.07
C ALA A 767 -24.27 15.37 -18.77
N LEU A 768 -25.39 14.64 -18.64
CA LEU A 768 -26.69 15.08 -19.15
C LEU A 768 -27.08 16.45 -18.57
N GLY A 769 -26.98 16.61 -17.25
CA GLY A 769 -27.30 17.87 -16.57
C GLY A 769 -26.42 19.04 -17.01
N LEU A 770 -25.11 18.83 -17.18
CA LEU A 770 -24.19 19.85 -17.68
C LEU A 770 -24.50 20.30 -19.12
N GLY A 771 -25.00 19.37 -19.95
CA GLY A 771 -25.51 19.67 -21.29
C GLY A 771 -26.74 20.58 -21.27
N GLU A 772 -27.73 20.26 -20.42
CA GLU A 772 -28.97 21.04 -20.32
C GLU A 772 -28.79 22.41 -19.64
N VAL A 773 -27.89 22.52 -18.65
CA VAL A 773 -27.46 23.82 -18.08
C VAL A 773 -26.65 24.63 -19.10
N GLY A 774 -26.04 23.98 -20.10
CA GLY A 774 -25.22 24.65 -21.13
C GLY A 774 -23.89 25.20 -20.58
N LEU A 775 -23.40 24.63 -19.48
CA LEU A 775 -22.31 25.18 -18.67
C LEU A 775 -20.94 25.09 -19.35
N ARG A 776 -20.47 26.17 -20.00
CA ARG A 776 -19.24 26.13 -20.81
C ARG A 776 -17.97 25.71 -20.07
N ARG A 777 -17.86 25.91 -18.75
CA ARG A 777 -16.70 25.43 -17.97
C ARG A 777 -16.61 23.89 -17.91
N ALA A 778 -17.73 23.19 -18.08
CA ALA A 778 -17.76 21.72 -18.12
C ALA A 778 -17.15 21.10 -19.40
N ILE A 779 -16.89 21.89 -20.46
CA ILE A 779 -16.36 21.38 -21.73
C ILE A 779 -15.01 20.66 -21.55
N VAL A 780 -14.16 21.10 -20.61
CA VAL A 780 -12.87 20.44 -20.34
C VAL A 780 -13.03 19.17 -19.49
N PRO A 781 -13.75 19.18 -18.34
CA PRO A 781 -14.12 17.96 -17.62
C PRO A 781 -14.79 16.89 -18.49
N LEU A 782 -15.81 17.25 -19.27
CA LEU A 782 -16.49 16.33 -20.19
C LEU A 782 -15.53 15.77 -21.26
N ALA A 783 -14.61 16.59 -21.78
CA ALA A 783 -13.60 16.16 -22.74
C ALA A 783 -12.53 15.22 -22.12
N HIS A 784 -12.30 15.29 -20.82
CA HIS A 784 -11.51 14.29 -20.10
C HIS A 784 -12.26 12.96 -19.97
N ILE A 785 -13.50 12.99 -19.45
CA ILE A 785 -14.36 11.79 -19.32
C ILE A 785 -14.58 11.08 -20.65
N LEU A 786 -14.71 11.82 -21.77
CA LEU A 786 -14.78 11.22 -23.11
C LEU A 786 -13.61 10.27 -23.43
N LEU A 787 -12.42 10.53 -22.88
CA LEU A 787 -11.20 9.74 -23.12
C LEU A 787 -10.96 8.68 -22.03
N SER A 788 -11.33 8.94 -20.78
CA SER A 788 -11.11 8.01 -19.65
C SER A 788 -12.25 7.03 -19.38
N GLU A 789 -13.52 7.39 -19.67
CA GLU A 789 -14.68 6.51 -19.42
C GLU A 789 -14.55 5.18 -20.16
N GLU A 790 -14.82 4.07 -19.48
CA GLU A 790 -14.70 2.72 -20.07
C GLU A 790 -16.05 2.19 -20.56
N SER A 791 -17.15 2.58 -19.92
CA SER A 791 -18.50 2.15 -20.28
C SER A 791 -19.10 2.97 -21.44
N GLU A 792 -20.15 2.43 -22.09
CA GLU A 792 -20.86 3.10 -23.20
C GLU A 792 -21.49 4.47 -22.87
N VAL A 793 -21.41 4.92 -21.61
CA VAL A 793 -21.67 6.30 -21.21
C VAL A 793 -20.81 7.31 -22.00
N TRP A 794 -19.64 6.90 -22.53
CA TRP A 794 -18.82 7.76 -23.40
C TRP A 794 -19.60 8.27 -24.63
N GLN A 795 -20.58 7.52 -25.15
CA GLN A 795 -21.41 7.94 -26.28
C GLN A 795 -22.33 9.13 -25.91
N GLU A 796 -22.89 9.12 -24.70
CA GLU A 796 -23.68 10.24 -24.18
C GLU A 796 -22.81 11.45 -23.89
N VAL A 797 -21.59 11.26 -23.37
CA VAL A 797 -20.61 12.34 -23.18
C VAL A 797 -20.21 12.96 -24.53
N ALA A 798 -20.07 12.15 -25.59
CA ALA A 798 -19.83 12.62 -26.96
C ALA A 798 -21.01 13.45 -27.51
N ARG A 799 -22.27 13.01 -27.28
CA ARG A 799 -23.48 13.76 -27.66
C ARG A 799 -23.59 15.08 -26.89
N VAL A 800 -23.37 15.05 -25.57
CA VAL A 800 -23.38 16.24 -24.70
C VAL A 800 -22.30 17.23 -25.13
N LEU A 801 -21.05 16.79 -25.36
CA LEU A 801 -19.99 17.65 -25.93
C LEU A 801 -20.38 18.22 -27.30
N GLY A 802 -21.12 17.44 -28.09
CA GLY A 802 -21.77 17.88 -29.32
C GLY A 802 -22.69 19.08 -29.12
N SER A 803 -23.57 19.08 -28.11
CA SER A 803 -24.61 20.12 -27.93
C SER A 803 -24.03 21.51 -27.65
N PHE A 804 -22.87 21.59 -26.99
CA PHE A 804 -22.07 22.82 -26.83
C PHE A 804 -21.59 23.42 -28.17
N GLY A 805 -21.63 22.64 -29.24
CA GLY A 805 -21.43 23.07 -30.62
C GLY A 805 -20.13 23.84 -30.82
N ARG A 806 -20.26 25.10 -31.28
CA ARG A 806 -19.12 25.98 -31.60
C ARG A 806 -18.20 26.25 -30.41
N SER A 807 -18.66 26.03 -29.17
CA SER A 807 -17.88 26.19 -27.95
C SER A 807 -16.93 25.02 -27.74
N ALA A 808 -17.43 23.78 -27.82
CA ALA A 808 -16.64 22.56 -27.63
C ALA A 808 -15.74 22.23 -28.83
N PHE A 809 -16.12 22.65 -30.05
CA PHE A 809 -15.36 22.38 -31.28
C PHE A 809 -13.85 22.62 -31.14
N ARG A 810 -13.41 23.73 -30.51
CA ARG A 810 -11.97 24.02 -30.34
C ARG A 810 -11.25 22.97 -29.50
N GLN A 811 -11.88 22.49 -28.43
CA GLN A 811 -11.32 21.47 -27.54
C GLN A 811 -11.26 20.12 -28.26
N VAL A 812 -12.32 19.73 -28.97
CA VAL A 812 -12.35 18.48 -29.75
C VAL A 812 -11.29 18.49 -30.86
N THR A 813 -11.10 19.61 -31.57
CA THR A 813 -10.01 19.75 -32.56
C THR A 813 -8.60 19.77 -31.95
N ARG A 814 -8.45 20.08 -30.65
CA ARG A 814 -7.18 19.88 -29.93
C ARG A 814 -6.93 18.40 -29.66
N LEU A 815 -7.95 17.65 -29.23
CA LEU A 815 -7.84 16.21 -28.94
C LEU A 815 -7.54 15.37 -30.19
N LEU A 816 -8.01 15.77 -31.38
CA LEU A 816 -7.64 15.14 -32.66
C LEU A 816 -6.14 15.22 -33.00
N LYS A 817 -5.37 16.03 -32.24
CA LYS A 817 -3.93 16.25 -32.43
C LYS A 817 -3.12 15.82 -31.21
N ASP A 818 -3.75 15.12 -30.28
CA ASP A 818 -3.16 14.52 -29.10
C ASP A 818 -2.90 13.02 -29.38
N PRO A 819 -1.68 12.49 -29.19
CA PRO A 819 -1.40 11.06 -29.40
C PRO A 819 -2.16 10.14 -28.42
N LYS A 820 -2.77 10.67 -27.36
CA LYS A 820 -3.68 9.93 -26.46
C LYS A 820 -5.16 10.07 -26.83
N GLY A 821 -5.48 10.68 -27.99
CA GLY A 821 -6.85 10.79 -28.48
C GLY A 821 -7.45 9.43 -28.87
N ARG A 822 -8.74 9.20 -28.52
CA ARG A 822 -9.49 8.02 -28.99
C ARG A 822 -10.31 8.38 -30.24
N ASP A 823 -9.76 8.11 -31.41
CA ASP A 823 -10.30 8.53 -32.72
C ASP A 823 -11.79 8.18 -32.93
N ASP A 824 -12.23 6.97 -32.57
CA ASP A 824 -13.64 6.56 -32.71
C ASP A 824 -14.60 7.41 -31.85
N ARG A 825 -14.14 7.87 -30.69
CA ARG A 825 -14.95 8.73 -29.81
C ARG A 825 -14.98 10.16 -30.29
N LEU A 826 -13.86 10.65 -30.82
CA LEU A 826 -13.76 11.97 -31.44
C LEU A 826 -14.57 12.04 -32.75
N LYS A 827 -14.62 10.96 -33.54
CA LYS A 827 -15.50 10.77 -34.70
C LYS A 827 -16.98 10.98 -34.35
N VAL A 828 -17.50 10.26 -33.35
CA VAL A 828 -18.90 10.42 -32.91
C VAL A 828 -19.16 11.84 -32.39
N THR A 829 -18.23 12.39 -31.61
CA THR A 829 -18.33 13.77 -31.09
C THR A 829 -18.38 14.81 -32.22
N LEU A 830 -17.56 14.68 -33.26
CA LEU A 830 -17.61 15.54 -34.45
C LEU A 830 -18.93 15.38 -35.22
N GLY A 831 -19.51 14.18 -35.27
CA GLY A 831 -20.82 13.93 -35.89
C GLY A 831 -21.95 14.69 -35.19
N HIS A 832 -21.97 14.68 -33.85
CA HIS A 832 -22.90 15.52 -33.09
C HIS A 832 -22.58 17.01 -33.25
N LEU A 833 -21.31 17.45 -33.19
CA LEU A 833 -20.93 18.85 -33.46
C LEU A 833 -21.43 19.34 -34.84
N ALA A 834 -21.43 18.47 -35.86
CA ALA A 834 -21.99 18.79 -37.19
C ALA A 834 -23.53 18.94 -37.17
N ASN A 835 -24.24 18.20 -36.32
CA ASN A 835 -25.67 18.42 -36.05
C ASN A 835 -25.90 19.74 -35.29
N HIS A 836 -25.06 20.08 -34.31
CA HIS A 836 -25.13 21.31 -33.52
C HIS A 836 -24.35 22.50 -34.13
N GLY A 837 -24.49 22.70 -35.45
CA GLY A 837 -24.09 23.95 -36.12
C GLY A 837 -22.59 24.16 -36.36
N CYS A 838 -21.79 23.07 -36.37
CA CYS A 838 -20.40 23.06 -36.84
C CYS A 838 -20.19 22.32 -38.17
N GLU A 839 -21.25 21.98 -38.92
CA GLU A 839 -21.20 21.29 -40.22
C GLU A 839 -20.11 21.82 -41.15
N ASP A 840 -20.14 23.12 -41.48
CA ASP A 840 -19.13 23.79 -42.33
C ASP A 840 -17.68 23.59 -41.86
N LYS A 841 -17.48 23.41 -40.54
CA LYS A 841 -16.15 23.23 -39.93
C LYS A 841 -15.68 21.79 -39.99
N VAL A 842 -16.57 20.81 -39.76
CA VAL A 842 -16.24 19.39 -39.90
C VAL A 842 -15.98 19.07 -41.38
N GLU A 843 -16.76 19.67 -42.29
CA GLU A 843 -16.50 19.62 -43.74
C GLU A 843 -15.25 20.42 -44.18
N ALA A 844 -14.62 21.18 -43.28
CA ALA A 844 -13.30 21.79 -43.50
C ALA A 844 -12.16 20.90 -42.99
N LEU A 845 -12.35 20.22 -41.84
CA LEU A 845 -11.39 19.24 -41.31
C LEU A 845 -11.19 18.06 -42.27
N SER A 846 -12.24 17.59 -42.96
CA SER A 846 -12.14 16.56 -44.01
C SER A 846 -11.37 17.00 -45.28
N LYS A 847 -10.86 18.24 -45.30
CA LYS A 847 -10.03 18.83 -46.36
C LYS A 847 -8.70 19.37 -45.83
N GLU A 848 -8.38 19.14 -44.55
CA GLU A 848 -7.10 19.51 -43.96
C GLU A 848 -5.96 18.63 -44.51
N SER A 849 -4.71 19.08 -44.38
CA SER A 849 -3.55 18.34 -44.91
C SER A 849 -3.15 17.11 -44.09
N ASP A 850 -3.61 17.01 -42.84
CA ASP A 850 -3.46 15.80 -42.05
C ASP A 850 -4.49 14.74 -42.49
N LYS A 851 -4.01 13.54 -42.77
CA LYS A 851 -4.81 12.41 -43.24
C LYS A 851 -5.66 11.80 -42.13
N ALA A 852 -5.17 11.76 -40.89
CA ALA A 852 -5.91 11.16 -39.78
C ALA A 852 -7.15 12.00 -39.46
N THR A 853 -6.95 13.28 -39.14
CA THR A 853 -8.01 14.28 -38.96
C THR A 853 -9.01 14.28 -40.11
N ALA A 854 -8.53 14.21 -41.37
CA ALA A 854 -9.41 14.26 -42.53
C ALA A 854 -10.29 13.01 -42.71
N VAL A 855 -9.78 11.81 -42.39
CA VAL A 855 -10.58 10.56 -42.39
C VAL A 855 -11.61 10.58 -41.28
N ILE A 856 -11.20 10.90 -40.04
CA ILE A 856 -12.09 10.98 -38.87
C ILE A 856 -13.24 11.97 -39.12
N ALA A 857 -12.94 13.13 -39.70
CA ALA A 857 -13.95 14.14 -40.05
C ALA A 857 -14.87 13.73 -41.22
N LEU A 858 -14.39 12.88 -42.15
CA LEU A 858 -15.22 12.33 -43.23
C LEU A 858 -16.20 11.28 -42.70
N GLU A 859 -15.75 10.37 -41.84
CA GLU A 859 -16.61 9.36 -41.21
C GLU A 859 -17.61 9.98 -40.21
N ALA A 860 -17.21 11.02 -39.47
CA ALA A 860 -18.12 11.81 -38.64
C ALA A 860 -19.30 12.38 -39.46
N MET A 861 -19.05 12.77 -40.71
CA MET A 861 -20.07 13.29 -41.62
C MET A 861 -20.96 12.20 -42.24
N THR A 862 -20.53 10.93 -42.30
CA THR A 862 -21.41 9.82 -42.72
C THR A 862 -22.34 9.38 -41.60
N LEU A 863 -21.82 9.22 -40.38
CA LEU A 863 -22.58 8.81 -39.18
C LEU A 863 -23.63 9.85 -38.74
N ARG A 864 -23.45 11.12 -39.12
CA ARG A 864 -24.27 12.26 -38.72
C ARG A 864 -25.79 12.03 -38.80
N HIS A 865 -26.28 11.32 -39.81
CA HIS A 865 -27.72 11.07 -39.98
C HIS A 865 -28.27 10.14 -38.89
N ASP A 866 -27.53 9.10 -38.57
CA ASP A 866 -27.94 8.05 -37.63
C ASP A 866 -27.77 8.53 -36.19
N LEU A 867 -26.69 9.26 -35.90
CA LEU A 867 -26.50 10.00 -34.65
C LEU A 867 -27.62 11.02 -34.39
N LYS A 868 -28.25 11.56 -35.45
CA LYS A 868 -29.43 12.44 -35.30
C LYS A 868 -30.71 11.66 -34.97
N HIS A 869 -30.93 10.48 -35.55
CA HIS A 869 -32.09 9.65 -35.16
C HIS A 869 -31.95 9.19 -33.71
N LEU A 870 -30.73 8.80 -33.29
CA LEU A 870 -30.41 8.43 -31.91
C LEU A 870 -30.75 9.56 -30.92
N GLU A 871 -30.33 10.80 -31.22
CA GLU A 871 -30.67 11.98 -30.44
C GLU A 871 -32.20 12.20 -30.34
N GLN A 872 -32.95 11.97 -31.43
CA GLN A 872 -34.41 12.07 -31.43
C GLN A 872 -35.10 10.96 -30.62
N GLU A 873 -34.53 9.76 -30.56
CA GLU A 873 -35.03 8.64 -29.74
C GLU A 873 -34.77 8.89 -28.24
N ILE A 874 -33.58 9.40 -27.88
CA ILE A 874 -33.21 9.85 -26.52
C ILE A 874 -34.13 10.99 -26.05
N LEU A 875 -34.35 12.02 -26.88
CA LEU A 875 -35.20 13.16 -26.54
C LEU A 875 -36.71 12.81 -26.51
N GLY A 876 -37.10 11.62 -26.97
CA GLY A 876 -38.50 11.18 -27.04
C GLY A 876 -39.30 11.81 -28.19
N GLU A 877 -38.65 12.34 -29.21
CA GLU A 877 -39.28 12.76 -30.47
C GLU A 877 -39.65 11.57 -31.38
N ARG A 878 -39.07 10.40 -31.09
CA ARG A 878 -39.16 9.17 -31.88
C ARG A 878 -39.27 7.94 -30.97
N ASP A 879 -39.89 6.87 -31.49
CA ASP A 879 -39.93 5.56 -30.83
C ASP A 879 -38.54 4.89 -30.90
N PRO A 880 -38.07 4.22 -29.83
CA PRO A 880 -36.72 3.66 -29.79
C PRO A 880 -36.57 2.49 -30.76
N SER A 881 -35.44 2.46 -31.46
CA SER A 881 -35.07 1.41 -32.40
C SER A 881 -34.62 0.12 -31.70
N GLU A 882 -33.96 0.24 -30.55
CA GLU A 882 -33.42 -0.84 -29.73
C GLU A 882 -33.45 -0.42 -28.25
N SER A 883 -33.52 -1.38 -27.30
CA SER A 883 -33.41 -1.08 -25.87
C SER A 883 -31.96 -1.22 -25.43
N ASN A 884 -31.45 -0.20 -24.75
CA ASN A 884 -30.08 -0.09 -24.29
C ASN A 884 -30.11 0.63 -22.94
N PRO A 885 -29.57 0.06 -21.85
CA PRO A 885 -29.64 0.65 -20.51
C PRO A 885 -29.14 2.10 -20.41
N VAL A 886 -28.18 2.50 -21.25
CA VAL A 886 -27.67 3.88 -21.34
C VAL A 886 -28.75 4.79 -21.95
N LEU A 887 -29.25 4.44 -23.14
CA LEU A 887 -30.27 5.23 -23.84
C LEU A 887 -31.59 5.31 -23.06
N ASP A 888 -32.03 4.21 -22.45
CA ASP A 888 -33.25 4.14 -21.64
C ASP A 888 -33.13 5.02 -20.38
N PHE A 889 -31.93 5.13 -19.78
CA PHE A 889 -31.68 6.07 -18.68
C PHE A 889 -31.69 7.53 -19.14
N SER A 890 -31.02 7.88 -20.25
CA SER A 890 -31.07 9.24 -20.80
C SER A 890 -32.48 9.65 -21.18
N ARG A 891 -33.25 8.73 -21.78
CA ARG A 891 -34.66 8.93 -22.14
C ARG A 891 -35.53 9.15 -20.90
N ARG A 892 -35.31 8.40 -19.81
CA ARG A 892 -36.00 8.64 -18.53
C ARG A 892 -35.62 9.99 -17.92
N PHE A 893 -34.33 10.35 -17.91
CA PHE A 893 -33.86 11.67 -17.46
C PHE A 893 -34.58 12.82 -18.19
N TYR A 894 -34.68 12.74 -19.52
CA TYR A 894 -35.43 13.72 -20.31
C TYR A 894 -36.95 13.69 -20.09
N GLN A 895 -37.55 12.56 -19.72
CA GLN A 895 -38.96 12.48 -19.34
C GLN A 895 -39.22 13.15 -17.98
N GLU A 896 -38.34 12.94 -16.99
CA GLU A 896 -38.41 13.58 -15.66
C GLU A 896 -38.27 15.10 -15.78
N LEU A 897 -37.27 15.57 -16.51
CA LEU A 897 -37.03 17.00 -16.80
C LEU A 897 -38.23 17.67 -17.52
N LYS A 898 -38.98 16.90 -18.32
CA LYS A 898 -40.19 17.37 -19.01
C LYS A 898 -41.48 17.20 -18.18
N GLY A 899 -41.41 16.58 -17.00
CA GLY A 899 -42.59 16.24 -16.20
C GLY A 899 -43.53 15.23 -16.85
N MET A 900 -43.00 14.33 -17.69
CA MET A 900 -43.74 13.34 -18.50
C MET A 900 -43.44 11.88 -18.11
N ALA A 901 -42.69 11.67 -17.04
CA ALA A 901 -42.23 10.35 -16.62
C ALA A 901 -43.35 9.49 -15.99
N PRO A 902 -43.44 8.19 -16.32
CA PRO A 902 -44.41 7.27 -15.70
C PRO A 902 -44.00 6.86 -14.28
N GLU A 903 -44.97 6.83 -13.36
CA GLU A 903 -44.75 6.63 -11.91
C GLU A 903 -44.27 5.21 -11.51
N GLY A 904 -44.31 4.20 -12.40
CA GLY A 904 -44.26 2.78 -12.01
C GLY A 904 -43.08 1.93 -12.47
N ASP A 905 -42.19 2.42 -13.34
CA ASP A 905 -41.27 1.54 -14.10
C ASP A 905 -39.87 1.32 -13.46
N LEU A 906 -39.64 1.76 -12.22
CA LEU A 906 -38.29 1.83 -11.63
C LEU A 906 -37.77 0.51 -11.01
N ASP A 907 -38.65 -0.45 -10.69
CA ASP A 907 -38.27 -1.76 -10.13
C ASP A 907 -37.98 -2.84 -11.20
N ALA A 908 -38.04 -2.48 -12.48
CA ALA A 908 -37.83 -3.41 -13.60
C ALA A 908 -36.34 -3.77 -13.78
N SER A 909 -35.88 -4.77 -13.02
CA SER A 909 -34.48 -5.18 -12.92
C SER A 909 -33.80 -5.44 -14.27
N SER A 910 -32.84 -4.58 -14.65
CA SER A 910 -31.75 -4.95 -15.55
C SER A 910 -30.70 -5.76 -14.77
N LYS A 911 -31.04 -7.03 -14.48
CA LYS A 911 -30.01 -8.02 -14.14
C LYS A 911 -29.06 -8.16 -15.34
N PRO A 912 -27.73 -8.21 -15.14
CA PRO A 912 -26.86 -8.73 -16.20
C PRO A 912 -27.26 -10.18 -16.48
N SER A 913 -27.45 -10.49 -17.76
CA SER A 913 -27.75 -11.86 -18.22
C SER A 913 -26.48 -12.69 -18.13
N LEU A 914 -26.39 -13.55 -17.11
CA LEU A 914 -25.30 -14.51 -16.89
C LEU A 914 -25.41 -15.79 -17.76
N ASP A 915 -26.17 -15.73 -18.85
CA ASP A 915 -26.44 -16.84 -19.77
C ASP A 915 -26.06 -16.40 -21.21
N GLY A 916 -24.94 -16.92 -21.72
CA GLY A 916 -24.37 -16.58 -23.04
C GLY A 916 -22.94 -16.03 -22.91
N GLU A 917 -21.89 -16.68 -23.42
CA GLU A 917 -21.81 -17.96 -24.13
C GLU A 917 -20.68 -18.82 -23.55
N ASN A 918 -20.92 -20.13 -23.37
CA ASN A 918 -19.91 -21.10 -22.93
C ASN A 918 -20.22 -22.48 -23.54
N GLU A 919 -20.29 -22.53 -24.88
CA GLU A 919 -20.44 -23.77 -25.64
C GLU A 919 -19.72 -23.63 -27.00
N SER A 920 -18.94 -24.65 -27.37
CA SER A 920 -17.80 -24.59 -28.31
C SER A 920 -16.64 -23.70 -27.81
N ILE A 921 -15.37 -24.12 -27.87
CA ILE A 921 -14.80 -25.21 -28.67
C ILE A 921 -14.40 -26.43 -27.80
N VAL A 922 -14.91 -27.61 -28.20
CA VAL A 922 -14.28 -28.92 -27.94
C VAL A 922 -14.38 -29.70 -29.26
N SER A 923 -13.41 -29.50 -30.15
CA SER A 923 -13.18 -30.26 -31.39
C SER A 923 -11.80 -29.92 -31.94
#